data_AF-A0A5B8XIY6-F1
#
_entry.id   AF-A0A5B8XIY6-F1
#
_cell.length_a   1.000
_cell.length_b   1.000
_cell.length_c   1.000
_cell.angle_alpha   90.00
_cell.angle_beta   90.00
_cell.angle_gamma   90.00
#
_symmetry.space_group_name_H-M   'P 1'
#
loop_
_entity.id
_entity.type
_entity.pdbx_description
1 polymer ?
#
loop_
_entity_poly.entity_id
_entity_poly.type
_entity_poly.pdbx_seq_one_letter_code
_entity_poly.pdbx_strand_id
1 'polypeptide(L)'
;MMRLRLFFILMFWALPGLVIAQSSMTASIDPNIVEVGQTLRYEVTIATKSNGDMALTTLPDFGEARVLQRTQSPRFVNINGISTRSISYIWAIQPQTKGRFEIAGVEGKVGDEILRAPSVSYQVVDPGNSPKTTRNEQAWVESEIDPPRQVYVGEQLSLHYHLYLDVRLRDVQPMPPDEPPLDEFWVEDLSSQLNSRQVVSAGSRRVNKIALRSYALFPLRAGRTTIEPLELPLVQSSFFRREEVRIKSEPLEIDVLPLPPGAPTSFYEGNVGEWNLDVSVDTRTAKVGDTIRLRITARGNGLPTKLRLPDFPQIPKLRALDSNESHKKEVRNLKIYGEKRVEIPLLLLEEGRVEIPSMTWSFFNPEKATYETLETQPILLSVAPGTLPPSAKAPQEVRESTLSSTSNKAEEMVNELLGQLKPADEAASSQVSLADNLVWRLALTLLSLISLLLLFEPFARRWWEKGEPLRRKKARQKELIAALQTATSWDDLSHTVGELLVEILETNRAALSTHRIIKTLETSASFDSNDAQIIAEVLKVCEEKRFAPDKSTDSTFQRLHSEAKSIFAKFAIAALAFGLVPQEARAEAPSGHHQMAIASAEDRDWGKARLEIERAWVQDPWDSSTRSNQETIAKIVRLNTIQSTRVGRVLEGHDDQLFWWRAFMSFGENSLPAALLGALGMLVALLLLARKRPAFRPFILAPILMILAIVALWTAKSWVETSVAPVIITKDKVEFRSGPTPHASVRGDVKGYSAGTMLRSMEERGDWVKISIGEDSAWTLKSNVEFVTE
;
A
#
# COMPACT_ATOMS: atom_id res chain seq x y z
N MET A 1 -1.81 -55.83 -18.92
CA MET A 1 -2.40 -54.81 -18.02
C MET A 1 -1.69 -53.46 -18.03
N MET A 2 -0.38 -53.38 -18.31
CA MET A 2 0.36 -52.09 -18.33
C MET A 2 0.06 -51.21 -19.57
N ARG A 3 -0.27 -51.82 -20.72
CA ARG A 3 -0.64 -51.10 -21.96
C ARG A 3 -2.04 -50.47 -21.93
N LEU A 4 -2.96 -50.99 -21.12
CA LEU A 4 -4.33 -50.45 -21.01
C LEU A 4 -4.39 -49.23 -20.07
N ARG A 5 -3.51 -49.18 -19.05
CA ARG A 5 -3.36 -47.99 -18.18
C ARG A 5 -2.68 -46.83 -18.89
N LEU A 6 -1.73 -47.09 -19.78
CA LEU A 6 -1.12 -46.04 -20.62
C LEU A 6 -2.13 -45.42 -21.61
N PHE A 7 -3.07 -46.21 -22.12
CA PHE A 7 -4.09 -45.75 -23.06
C PHE A 7 -5.12 -44.82 -22.39
N PHE A 8 -5.56 -45.12 -21.16
CA PHE A 8 -6.45 -44.24 -20.41
C PHE A 8 -5.77 -42.95 -19.93
N ILE A 9 -4.47 -43.00 -19.61
CA ILE A 9 -3.70 -41.81 -19.24
C ILE A 9 -3.43 -40.90 -20.46
N LEU A 10 -3.22 -41.47 -21.65
CA LEU A 10 -3.16 -40.69 -22.90
C LEU A 10 -4.52 -40.13 -23.32
N MET A 11 -5.62 -40.87 -23.11
CA MET A 11 -6.97 -40.41 -23.44
C MET A 11 -7.44 -39.27 -22.52
N PHE A 12 -6.91 -39.19 -21.28
CA PHE A 12 -7.17 -38.09 -20.35
C PHE A 12 -6.33 -36.83 -20.64
N TRP A 13 -5.30 -36.94 -21.48
CA TRP A 13 -4.49 -35.82 -21.99
C TRP A 13 -4.89 -35.34 -23.40
N ALA A 14 -5.83 -36.03 -24.06
CA ALA A 14 -6.24 -35.76 -25.43
C ALA A 14 -7.58 -35.03 -25.58
N LEU A 15 -8.15 -34.50 -24.50
CA LEU A 15 -9.31 -33.59 -24.54
C LEU A 15 -8.93 -32.21 -24.01
N PRO A 16 -8.16 -31.40 -24.75
CA PRO A 16 -8.41 -29.97 -24.67
C PRO A 16 -9.84 -29.78 -25.20
N GLY A 17 -10.73 -29.32 -24.33
CA GLY A 17 -12.09 -28.99 -24.72
C GLY A 17 -12.06 -28.13 -25.99
N LEU A 18 -12.96 -28.40 -26.93
CA LEU A 18 -13.29 -27.44 -27.97
C LEU A 18 -13.75 -26.15 -27.27
N VAL A 19 -12.81 -25.25 -27.01
CA VAL A 19 -13.12 -23.84 -26.85
C VAL A 19 -13.54 -23.40 -28.24
N ILE A 20 -14.85 -23.39 -28.48
CA ILE A 20 -15.42 -22.68 -29.61
C ILE A 20 -14.91 -21.25 -29.44
N ALA A 21 -14.03 -20.82 -30.35
CA ALA A 21 -13.62 -19.43 -30.42
C ALA A 21 -14.90 -18.63 -30.71
N GLN A 22 -15.42 -17.94 -29.70
CA GLN A 22 -16.62 -17.14 -29.83
C GLN A 22 -16.23 -15.90 -30.64
N SER A 23 -16.42 -15.97 -31.96
CA SER A 23 -16.32 -14.81 -32.85
C SER A 23 -17.66 -14.09 -32.85
N SER A 24 -17.67 -12.76 -32.76
CA SER A 24 -18.89 -11.96 -32.75
C SER A 24 -18.78 -10.79 -33.72
N MET A 25 -19.93 -10.39 -34.25
CA MET A 25 -20.04 -9.26 -35.16
C MET A 25 -21.25 -8.41 -34.76
N THR A 26 -21.04 -7.11 -34.57
CA THR A 26 -22.09 -6.16 -34.18
C THR A 26 -22.09 -4.97 -35.13
N ALA A 27 -23.26 -4.35 -35.29
CA ALA A 27 -23.43 -3.08 -35.98
C ALA A 27 -24.14 -2.09 -35.06
N SER A 28 -23.72 -0.83 -35.10
CA SER A 28 -24.30 0.25 -34.31
C SER A 28 -24.37 1.55 -35.10
N ILE A 29 -25.29 2.43 -34.69
CA ILE A 29 -25.46 3.77 -35.28
C ILE A 29 -25.56 4.81 -34.16
N ASP A 30 -24.86 5.94 -34.32
CA ASP A 30 -24.86 7.03 -33.35
C ASP A 30 -24.70 8.40 -34.05
N PRO A 31 -25.62 9.37 -33.84
CA PRO A 31 -26.91 9.21 -33.17
C PRO A 31 -27.94 8.44 -34.04
N ASN A 32 -28.96 7.85 -33.41
CA ASN A 32 -30.06 7.16 -34.10
C ASN A 32 -31.19 8.11 -34.56
N ILE A 33 -31.15 9.39 -34.17
CA ILE A 33 -31.99 10.48 -34.67
C ILE A 33 -31.05 11.62 -35.10
N VAL A 34 -31.19 12.10 -36.34
CA VAL A 34 -30.32 13.14 -36.91
C VAL A 34 -31.14 14.15 -37.73
N GLU A 35 -30.66 15.38 -37.87
CA GLU A 35 -31.30 16.34 -38.79
C GLU A 35 -30.83 16.14 -40.23
N VAL A 36 -31.66 16.50 -41.20
CA VAL A 36 -31.27 16.48 -42.63
C VAL A 36 -29.97 17.27 -42.82
N GLY A 37 -28.97 16.65 -43.46
CA GLY A 37 -27.66 17.27 -43.69
C GLY A 37 -26.69 17.22 -42.50
N GLN A 38 -27.06 16.66 -41.35
CA GLN A 38 -26.11 16.34 -40.30
C GLN A 38 -25.46 14.96 -40.51
N THR A 39 -24.29 14.75 -39.93
CA THR A 39 -23.52 13.51 -40.08
C THR A 39 -23.79 12.59 -38.90
N LEU A 40 -23.99 11.31 -39.17
CA LEU A 40 -24.07 10.24 -38.17
C LEU A 40 -22.99 9.19 -38.44
N ARG A 41 -22.66 8.40 -37.41
CA ARG A 41 -21.65 7.34 -37.46
C ARG A 41 -22.34 5.99 -37.53
N TYR A 42 -21.99 5.20 -38.53
CA TYR A 42 -22.30 3.77 -38.61
C TYR A 42 -21.02 2.96 -38.38
N GLU A 43 -21.05 2.03 -37.43
CA GLU A 43 -19.89 1.20 -37.07
C GLU A 43 -20.24 -0.28 -37.11
N VAL A 44 -19.32 -1.07 -37.66
CA VAL A 44 -19.38 -2.53 -37.69
C VAL A 44 -18.12 -3.08 -37.04
N THR A 45 -18.28 -3.84 -35.96
CA THR A 45 -17.17 -4.41 -35.21
C THR A 45 -17.15 -5.92 -35.35
N ILE A 46 -16.02 -6.46 -35.80
CA ILE A 46 -15.73 -7.90 -35.79
C ILE A 46 -14.78 -8.15 -34.61
N ALA A 47 -15.11 -9.07 -33.72
CA ALA A 47 -14.27 -9.46 -32.58
C ALA A 47 -14.08 -10.98 -32.55
N THR A 48 -12.86 -11.43 -32.25
CA THR A 48 -12.55 -12.86 -32.12
C THR A 48 -11.41 -13.09 -31.12
N LYS A 49 -11.41 -14.28 -30.51
CA LYS A 49 -10.28 -14.80 -29.73
C LYS A 49 -9.33 -15.65 -30.58
N SER A 50 -9.66 -15.87 -31.85
CA SER A 50 -8.87 -16.68 -32.78
C SER A 50 -7.78 -15.87 -33.49
N ASN A 51 -6.81 -16.56 -34.08
CA ASN A 51 -5.80 -15.96 -34.95
C ASN A 51 -6.28 -15.82 -36.42
N GLY A 52 -7.55 -16.12 -36.73
CA GLY A 52 -8.09 -16.00 -38.08
C GLY A 52 -8.04 -14.56 -38.62
N ASP A 53 -7.93 -14.42 -39.94
CA ASP A 53 -7.99 -13.12 -40.60
C ASP A 53 -9.41 -12.57 -40.54
N MET A 54 -9.54 -11.30 -40.13
CA MET A 54 -10.82 -10.62 -40.04
C MET A 54 -10.99 -9.68 -41.23
N ALA A 55 -12.10 -9.80 -41.95
CA ALA A 55 -12.42 -8.90 -43.05
C ALA A 55 -13.94 -8.75 -43.20
N LEU A 56 -14.37 -7.57 -43.62
CA LEU A 56 -15.75 -7.36 -44.07
C LEU A 56 -15.92 -7.94 -45.48
N THR A 57 -16.97 -8.74 -45.68
CA THR A 57 -17.24 -9.44 -46.96
C THR A 57 -18.27 -8.68 -47.79
N THR A 58 -19.26 -8.06 -47.15
CA THR A 58 -20.25 -7.20 -47.81
C THR A 58 -20.19 -5.77 -47.27
N LEU A 59 -20.23 -4.79 -48.17
CA LEU A 59 -20.27 -3.38 -47.77
C LEU A 59 -21.71 -2.99 -47.37
N PRO A 60 -21.89 -2.13 -46.37
CA PRO A 60 -23.21 -1.60 -46.03
C PRO A 60 -23.72 -0.72 -47.17
N ASP A 61 -25.01 -0.86 -47.47
CA ASP A 61 -25.74 0.04 -48.37
C ASP A 61 -26.40 1.15 -47.56
N PHE A 62 -26.14 2.40 -47.94
CA PHE A 62 -26.65 3.59 -47.26
C PHE A 62 -27.74 4.31 -48.08
N GLY A 63 -28.18 3.74 -49.21
CA GLY A 63 -29.16 4.36 -50.10
C GLY A 63 -28.72 5.74 -50.59
N GLU A 64 -29.57 6.75 -50.41
CA GLU A 64 -29.31 8.14 -50.84
C GLU A 64 -28.39 8.93 -49.88
N ALA A 65 -27.95 8.34 -48.78
CA ALA A 65 -27.07 9.04 -47.83
C ALA A 65 -25.65 9.21 -48.41
N ARG A 66 -25.09 10.40 -48.24
CA ARG A 66 -23.73 10.71 -48.70
C ARG A 66 -22.71 10.15 -47.72
N VAL A 67 -21.82 9.27 -48.18
CA VAL A 67 -20.68 8.79 -47.38
C VAL A 67 -19.57 9.83 -47.41
N LEU A 68 -19.22 10.40 -46.25
CA LEU A 68 -18.19 11.43 -46.12
C LEU A 68 -16.82 10.84 -45.85
N GLN A 69 -16.75 9.82 -44.99
CA GLN A 69 -15.51 9.19 -44.59
C GLN A 69 -15.71 7.71 -44.30
N ARG A 70 -14.69 6.91 -44.63
CA ARG A 70 -14.56 5.51 -44.22
C ARG A 70 -13.24 5.31 -43.50
N THR A 71 -13.25 4.62 -42.37
CA THR A 71 -12.05 4.33 -41.58
C THR A 71 -12.12 2.92 -41.01
N GLN A 72 -10.97 2.30 -40.79
CA GLN A 72 -10.86 1.03 -40.09
C GLN A 72 -9.93 1.18 -38.88
N SER A 73 -10.31 0.59 -37.75
CA SER A 73 -9.55 0.67 -36.50
C SER A 73 -9.32 -0.74 -35.94
N PRO A 74 -8.11 -1.31 -36.14
CA PRO A 74 -7.75 -2.57 -35.51
C PRO A 74 -7.40 -2.37 -34.04
N ARG A 75 -7.90 -3.24 -33.16
CA ARG A 75 -7.63 -3.23 -31.73
C ARG A 75 -7.20 -4.61 -31.25
N PHE A 76 -6.12 -4.63 -30.49
CA PHE A 76 -5.55 -5.83 -29.87
C PHE A 76 -5.52 -5.63 -28.35
N VAL A 77 -6.14 -6.55 -27.61
CA VAL A 77 -6.16 -6.52 -26.14
C VAL A 77 -5.75 -7.89 -25.63
N ASN A 78 -4.76 -7.92 -24.74
CA ASN A 78 -4.31 -9.13 -24.07
C ASN A 78 -4.50 -8.97 -22.56
N ILE A 79 -5.39 -9.76 -21.96
CA ILE A 79 -5.66 -9.77 -20.52
C ILE A 79 -5.46 -11.19 -20.01
N ASN A 80 -4.54 -11.38 -19.06
CA ASN A 80 -4.25 -12.66 -18.42
C ASN A 80 -3.99 -13.82 -19.40
N GLY A 81 -3.34 -13.54 -20.54
CA GLY A 81 -2.99 -14.53 -21.57
C GLY A 81 -4.10 -14.84 -22.58
N ILE A 82 -5.32 -14.30 -22.40
CA ILE A 82 -6.39 -14.39 -23.39
C ILE A 82 -6.28 -13.19 -24.33
N SER A 83 -5.83 -13.48 -25.55
CA SER A 83 -5.72 -12.51 -26.64
C SER A 83 -7.08 -12.31 -27.32
N THR A 84 -7.63 -11.11 -27.27
CA THR A 84 -8.84 -10.71 -28.01
C THR A 84 -8.46 -9.72 -29.10
N ARG A 85 -8.82 -10.03 -30.34
CA ARG A 85 -8.60 -9.20 -31.52
C ARG A 85 -9.94 -8.63 -31.99
N SER A 86 -9.96 -7.38 -32.41
CA SER A 86 -11.14 -6.79 -33.04
C SER A 86 -10.75 -5.80 -34.14
N ILE A 87 -11.62 -5.64 -35.14
CA ILE A 87 -11.52 -4.62 -36.18
C ILE A 87 -12.87 -3.92 -36.28
N SER A 88 -12.88 -2.61 -36.12
CA SER A 88 -14.05 -1.76 -36.38
C SER A 88 -13.95 -1.09 -37.74
N TYR A 89 -14.98 -1.23 -38.57
CA TYR A 89 -15.19 -0.45 -39.79
C TYR A 89 -16.18 0.68 -39.50
N ILE A 90 -15.79 1.91 -39.75
CA ILE A 90 -16.54 3.10 -39.37
C ILE A 90 -16.82 3.95 -40.61
N TRP A 91 -18.08 4.32 -40.79
CA TRP A 91 -18.54 5.24 -41.83
C TRP A 91 -19.16 6.48 -41.19
N ALA A 92 -18.75 7.65 -41.67
CA ALA A 92 -19.44 8.90 -41.42
C ALA A 92 -20.40 9.14 -42.60
N ILE A 93 -21.70 9.09 -42.36
CA ILE A 93 -22.74 9.20 -43.39
C ILE A 93 -23.65 10.40 -43.11
N GLN A 94 -24.07 11.06 -44.17
CA GLN A 94 -24.88 12.27 -44.12
C GLN A 94 -26.18 12.05 -44.92
N PRO A 95 -27.31 11.78 -44.24
CA PRO A 95 -28.60 11.59 -44.89
C PRO A 95 -29.09 12.88 -45.56
N GLN A 96 -29.70 12.75 -46.73
CA GLN A 96 -30.12 13.88 -47.57
C GLN A 96 -31.63 14.13 -47.54
N THR A 97 -32.42 13.14 -47.12
CA THR A 97 -33.89 13.19 -47.11
C THR A 97 -34.41 12.83 -45.73
N LYS A 98 -35.55 13.41 -45.35
CA LYS A 98 -36.22 13.10 -44.08
C LYS A 98 -36.96 11.77 -44.15
N GLY A 99 -37.07 11.08 -43.02
CA GLY A 99 -37.76 9.79 -42.94
C GLY A 99 -37.10 8.82 -41.97
N ARG A 100 -37.62 7.59 -41.90
CA ARG A 100 -37.02 6.49 -41.17
C ARG A 100 -36.29 5.60 -42.16
N PHE A 101 -35.03 5.30 -41.87
CA PHE A 101 -34.15 4.52 -42.73
C PHE A 101 -33.64 3.30 -41.98
N GLU A 102 -33.39 2.22 -42.71
CA GLU A 102 -32.80 0.99 -42.19
C GLU A 102 -31.60 0.61 -43.04
N ILE A 103 -30.47 0.34 -42.38
CA ILE A 103 -29.25 -0.17 -42.99
C ILE A 103 -29.29 -1.68 -42.83
N ALA A 104 -29.32 -2.40 -43.95
CA ALA A 104 -29.34 -3.85 -43.96
C ALA A 104 -28.12 -4.45 -43.24
N GLY A 105 -28.29 -5.62 -42.64
CA GLY A 105 -27.21 -6.34 -41.97
C GLY A 105 -26.07 -6.67 -42.94
N VAL A 106 -24.84 -6.55 -42.45
CA VAL A 106 -23.61 -6.81 -43.23
C VAL A 106 -22.89 -8.07 -42.77
N GLU A 107 -22.12 -8.65 -43.68
CA GLU A 107 -21.40 -9.90 -43.47
C GLU A 107 -19.90 -9.65 -43.39
N GLY A 108 -19.25 -10.36 -42.47
CA GLY A 108 -17.81 -10.39 -42.30
C GLY A 108 -17.33 -11.84 -42.18
N LYS A 109 -16.02 -12.01 -42.22
CA LYS A 109 -15.38 -13.31 -42.00
C LYS A 109 -14.30 -13.24 -40.93
N VAL A 110 -14.11 -14.36 -40.24
CA VAL A 110 -13.00 -14.64 -39.33
C VAL A 110 -12.37 -15.97 -39.74
N GLY A 111 -11.26 -15.94 -40.46
CA GLY A 111 -10.75 -17.12 -41.15
C GLY A 111 -11.77 -17.62 -42.19
N ASP A 112 -12.29 -18.83 -41.99
CA ASP A 112 -13.34 -19.45 -42.83
C ASP A 112 -14.76 -19.29 -42.25
N GLU A 113 -14.90 -18.73 -41.04
CA GLU A 113 -16.20 -18.50 -40.40
C GLU A 113 -16.84 -17.22 -40.95
N ILE A 114 -18.09 -17.30 -41.44
CA ILE A 114 -18.88 -16.13 -41.87
C ILE A 114 -19.77 -15.68 -40.71
N LEU A 115 -19.70 -14.39 -40.39
CA LEU A 115 -20.49 -13.73 -39.36
C LEU A 115 -21.40 -12.68 -40.01
N ARG A 116 -22.57 -12.45 -39.41
CA ARG A 116 -23.54 -11.44 -39.88
C ARG A 116 -23.93 -10.50 -38.74
N ALA A 117 -23.79 -9.20 -38.98
CA ALA A 117 -24.31 -8.17 -38.10
C ALA A 117 -25.81 -7.92 -38.37
N PRO A 118 -26.61 -7.57 -37.35
CA PRO A 118 -28.01 -7.21 -37.52
C PRO A 118 -28.18 -5.90 -38.31
N SER A 119 -29.38 -5.69 -38.87
CA SER A 119 -29.75 -4.39 -39.46
C SER A 119 -29.94 -3.33 -38.38
N VAL A 120 -29.73 -2.08 -38.75
CA VAL A 120 -29.81 -0.93 -37.82
C VAL A 120 -30.65 0.18 -38.43
N SER A 121 -31.63 0.69 -37.68
CA SER A 121 -32.51 1.77 -38.15
C SER A 121 -32.17 3.13 -37.51
N TYR A 122 -32.36 4.21 -38.26
CA TYR A 122 -32.23 5.58 -37.79
C TYR A 122 -33.33 6.49 -38.35
N GLN A 123 -33.58 7.63 -37.71
CA GLN A 123 -34.60 8.59 -38.11
C GLN A 123 -33.97 9.94 -38.47
N VAL A 124 -34.41 10.52 -39.59
CA VAL A 124 -33.99 11.84 -40.06
C VAL A 124 -35.14 12.82 -39.92
N VAL A 125 -34.94 13.88 -39.15
CA VAL A 125 -35.93 14.91 -38.86
C VAL A 125 -35.58 16.25 -39.52
N ASP A 126 -36.56 17.13 -39.65
CA ASP A 126 -36.34 18.49 -40.15
C ASP A 126 -35.44 19.30 -39.17
N PRO A 127 -34.60 20.23 -39.66
CA PRO A 127 -33.72 21.05 -38.82
C PRO A 127 -34.49 21.78 -37.71
N GLY A 128 -34.04 21.66 -36.46
CA GLY A 128 -34.68 22.26 -35.28
C GLY A 128 -35.69 21.37 -34.55
N ASN A 129 -36.01 20.19 -35.08
CA ASN A 129 -36.90 19.20 -34.46
C ASN A 129 -36.14 17.99 -33.86
N SER A 130 -34.81 18.00 -33.87
CA SER A 130 -34.06 17.09 -33.01
C SER A 130 -34.24 17.50 -31.54
N PRO A 131 -34.30 16.56 -30.58
CA PRO A 131 -34.35 16.92 -29.17
C PRO A 131 -33.13 17.79 -28.83
N LYS A 132 -33.37 19.09 -28.60
CA LYS A 132 -32.37 20.03 -28.08
C LYS A 132 -32.11 19.67 -26.63
N THR A 133 -31.29 18.66 -26.38
CA THR A 133 -30.64 18.53 -25.08
C THR A 133 -29.70 19.73 -24.95
N THR A 134 -29.78 20.43 -23.83
CA THR A 134 -28.89 21.53 -23.41
C THR A 134 -27.47 21.00 -23.17
N ARG A 135 -26.88 20.31 -24.16
CA ARG A 135 -25.55 19.73 -24.09
C ARG A 135 -24.57 20.81 -24.50
N ASN A 136 -23.78 21.29 -23.55
CA ASN A 136 -22.60 22.06 -23.90
C ASN A 136 -21.71 21.13 -24.74
N GLU A 137 -21.57 21.41 -26.05
CA GLU A 137 -20.98 20.44 -27.00
C GLU A 137 -19.49 20.11 -26.73
N GLN A 138 -18.87 20.81 -25.78
CA GLN A 138 -17.47 20.63 -25.42
C GLN A 138 -17.27 19.80 -24.15
N ALA A 139 -18.26 19.75 -23.24
CA ALA A 139 -18.20 18.95 -22.02
C ALA A 139 -19.61 18.60 -21.50
N TRP A 140 -19.83 17.33 -21.14
CA TRP A 140 -21.12 16.88 -20.58
C TRP A 140 -20.92 15.68 -19.64
N VAL A 141 -21.89 15.43 -18.76
CA VAL A 141 -21.92 14.25 -17.89
C VAL A 141 -23.01 13.31 -18.39
N GLU A 142 -22.69 12.02 -18.49
CA GLU A 142 -23.66 10.95 -18.71
C GLU A 142 -23.70 10.02 -17.50
N SER A 143 -24.89 9.51 -17.23
CA SER A 143 -25.14 8.46 -16.24
C SER A 143 -25.48 7.16 -16.96
N GLU A 144 -24.80 6.08 -16.60
CA GLU A 144 -25.10 4.72 -17.04
C GLU A 144 -25.65 3.92 -15.85
N ILE A 145 -26.71 3.14 -16.07
CA ILE A 145 -27.32 2.29 -15.04
C ILE A 145 -27.41 0.83 -15.49
N ASP A 146 -27.24 -0.08 -14.55
CA ASP A 146 -27.37 -1.53 -14.75
C ASP A 146 -27.96 -2.19 -13.48
N PRO A 147 -29.14 -2.83 -13.53
CA PRO A 147 -30.01 -3.01 -14.70
C PRO A 147 -30.73 -1.71 -15.13
N PRO A 148 -31.26 -1.64 -16.37
CA PRO A 148 -31.93 -0.43 -16.84
C PRO A 148 -33.33 -0.25 -16.23
N ARG A 149 -33.50 0.82 -15.44
CA ARG A 149 -34.76 1.49 -15.05
C ARG A 149 -35.76 0.72 -14.19
N GLN A 150 -35.72 -0.61 -14.14
CA GLN A 150 -36.58 -1.44 -13.29
C GLN A 150 -35.74 -2.36 -12.41
N VAL A 151 -36.04 -2.38 -11.11
CA VAL A 151 -35.26 -3.08 -10.09
C VAL A 151 -36.18 -3.45 -8.92
N TYR A 152 -35.97 -4.58 -8.25
CA TYR A 152 -36.71 -4.92 -7.04
C TYR A 152 -36.16 -4.20 -5.80
N VAL A 153 -36.99 -4.04 -4.77
CA VAL A 153 -36.50 -3.61 -3.44
C VAL A 153 -35.37 -4.53 -2.98
N GLY A 154 -34.24 -3.95 -2.55
CA GLY A 154 -33.06 -4.69 -2.10
C GLY A 154 -32.20 -5.33 -3.20
N GLU A 155 -32.56 -5.21 -4.48
CA GLU A 155 -31.71 -5.61 -5.61
C GLU A 155 -30.67 -4.51 -5.91
N GLN A 156 -29.50 -4.91 -6.40
CA GLN A 156 -28.45 -3.95 -6.77
C GLN A 156 -28.78 -3.24 -8.09
N LEU A 157 -28.80 -1.90 -8.05
CA LEU A 157 -28.73 -1.00 -9.20
C LEU A 157 -27.36 -0.32 -9.21
N SER A 158 -26.53 -0.63 -10.20
CA SER A 158 -25.26 0.06 -10.41
C SER A 158 -25.48 1.37 -11.14
N LEU A 159 -24.91 2.47 -10.64
CA LEU A 159 -24.98 3.82 -11.23
C LEU A 159 -23.58 4.36 -11.47
N HIS A 160 -23.30 4.77 -12.70
CA HIS A 160 -21.98 5.25 -13.13
C HIS A 160 -22.06 6.61 -13.79
N TYR A 161 -21.32 7.58 -13.26
CA TYR A 161 -21.22 8.91 -13.85
C TYR A 161 -19.91 9.05 -14.62
N HIS A 162 -20.03 9.48 -15.88
CA HIS A 162 -18.90 9.72 -16.77
C HIS A 162 -18.92 11.16 -17.28
N LEU A 163 -17.81 11.87 -17.09
CA LEU A 163 -17.53 13.13 -17.78
C LEU A 163 -16.97 12.82 -19.17
N TYR A 164 -17.56 13.44 -20.18
CA TYR A 164 -17.01 13.50 -21.52
C TYR A 164 -16.52 14.92 -21.79
N LEU A 165 -15.24 15.04 -22.10
CA LEU A 165 -14.56 16.33 -22.32
C LEU A 165 -13.83 16.33 -23.66
N ASP A 166 -14.09 17.30 -24.54
CA ASP A 166 -13.39 17.42 -25.83
C ASP A 166 -11.86 17.42 -25.62
N VAL A 167 -11.15 16.60 -26.39
CA VAL A 167 -9.67 16.48 -26.26
C VAL A 167 -8.93 17.79 -26.55
N ARG A 168 -9.58 18.75 -27.21
CA ARG A 168 -9.04 20.08 -27.48
C ARG A 168 -9.06 21.00 -26.25
N LEU A 169 -9.91 20.71 -25.27
CA LEU A 169 -9.98 21.44 -24.01
C LEU A 169 -8.88 20.94 -23.06
N ARG A 170 -7.72 21.60 -23.11
CA ARG A 170 -6.56 21.27 -22.25
C ARG A 170 -6.59 21.99 -20.90
N ASP A 171 -7.21 23.17 -20.83
CA ASP A 171 -7.20 24.05 -19.66
C ASP A 171 -8.53 24.03 -18.88
N VAL A 172 -9.25 22.90 -18.96
CA VAL A 172 -10.51 22.66 -18.26
C VAL A 172 -10.29 21.61 -17.20
N GLN A 173 -10.52 21.99 -15.95
CA GLN A 173 -10.34 21.13 -14.78
C GLN A 173 -11.70 20.85 -14.14
N PRO A 174 -12.09 19.57 -14.00
CA PRO A 174 -13.26 19.21 -13.21
C PRO A 174 -12.97 19.40 -11.71
N MET A 175 -13.87 20.06 -11.00
CA MET A 175 -13.90 20.09 -9.54
C MET A 175 -14.63 18.85 -8.99
N PRO A 176 -14.58 18.57 -7.67
CA PRO A 176 -15.43 17.56 -7.07
C PRO A 176 -16.91 17.79 -7.46
N PRO A 177 -17.64 16.74 -7.88
CA PRO A 177 -19.04 16.88 -8.24
C PRO A 177 -19.92 17.10 -6.99
N ASP A 178 -21.00 17.85 -7.16
CA ASP A 178 -22.10 17.90 -6.20
C ASP A 178 -23.00 16.68 -6.42
N GLU A 179 -22.94 15.75 -5.47
CA GLU A 179 -23.63 14.45 -5.55
C GLU A 179 -25.13 14.61 -5.20
N PRO A 180 -26.05 14.02 -5.98
CA PRO A 180 -27.48 14.09 -5.67
C PRO A 180 -27.78 13.32 -4.37
N PRO A 181 -28.85 13.69 -3.64
CA PRO A 181 -29.29 12.91 -2.50
C PRO A 181 -29.73 11.51 -2.95
N LEU A 182 -29.29 10.49 -2.21
CA LEU A 182 -29.57 9.07 -2.49
C LEU A 182 -30.28 8.40 -1.31
N ASP A 183 -31.09 9.15 -0.56
CA ASP A 183 -31.66 8.74 0.73
C ASP A 183 -32.63 7.53 0.63
N GLU A 184 -33.20 7.30 -0.56
CA GLU A 184 -34.08 6.15 -0.84
C GLU A 184 -33.30 4.85 -1.14
N PHE A 185 -31.96 4.89 -1.07
CA PHE A 185 -31.08 3.77 -1.36
C PHE A 185 -30.09 3.51 -0.22
N TRP A 186 -29.76 2.24 0.01
CA TRP A 186 -28.47 1.91 0.64
C TRP A 186 -27.37 2.08 -0.41
N VAL A 187 -26.33 2.84 -0.09
CA VAL A 187 -25.28 3.22 -1.04
C VAL A 187 -23.96 2.56 -0.69
N GLU A 188 -23.38 1.86 -1.66
CA GLU A 188 -22.01 1.35 -1.61
C GLU A 188 -21.15 2.06 -2.67
N ASP A 189 -20.13 2.79 -2.24
CA ASP A 189 -19.20 3.48 -3.16
C ASP A 189 -18.26 2.48 -3.85
N LEU A 190 -18.28 2.50 -5.18
CA LEU A 190 -17.47 1.67 -6.06
C LEU A 190 -16.40 2.50 -6.82
N SER A 191 -16.27 3.79 -6.51
CA SER A 191 -15.43 4.74 -7.26
C SER A 191 -13.94 4.41 -7.22
N SER A 192 -13.46 3.74 -6.17
CA SER A 192 -12.07 3.27 -6.07
C SER A 192 -11.67 2.24 -7.14
N GLN A 193 -12.65 1.56 -7.76
CA GLN A 193 -12.43 0.60 -8.85
C GLN A 193 -12.37 1.28 -10.22
N LEU A 194 -12.70 2.58 -10.31
CA LEU A 194 -12.71 3.34 -11.55
C LEU A 194 -11.29 3.82 -11.89
N ASN A 195 -10.61 3.10 -12.77
CA ASN A 195 -9.35 3.55 -13.36
C ASN A 195 -9.44 3.48 -14.88
N SER A 196 -9.99 4.52 -15.50
CA SER A 196 -9.65 4.82 -16.89
C SER A 196 -10.06 6.24 -17.30
N ARG A 197 -9.09 7.01 -17.80
CA ARG A 197 -9.36 8.06 -18.80
C ARG A 197 -9.23 7.39 -20.16
N GLN A 198 -10.31 7.35 -20.91
CA GLN A 198 -10.32 6.75 -22.24
C GLN A 198 -10.59 7.84 -23.27
N VAL A 199 -9.85 7.83 -24.37
CA VAL A 199 -10.22 8.68 -25.52
C VAL A 199 -11.22 7.89 -26.35
N VAL A 200 -12.46 8.35 -26.37
CA VAL A 200 -13.55 7.80 -27.16
C VAL A 200 -13.97 8.80 -28.23
N SER A 201 -14.68 8.34 -29.25
CA SER A 201 -15.20 9.19 -30.31
C SER A 201 -16.68 9.42 -30.04
N ALA A 202 -17.09 10.68 -29.98
CA ALA A 202 -18.48 11.10 -29.87
C ALA A 202 -18.83 11.89 -31.13
N GLY A 203 -19.58 11.29 -32.06
CA GLY A 203 -19.74 11.80 -33.42
C GLY A 203 -18.40 11.98 -34.16
N SER A 204 -18.16 13.19 -34.70
CA SER A 204 -16.91 13.56 -35.41
C SER A 204 -15.76 14.01 -34.49
N ARG A 205 -15.99 14.08 -33.16
CA ARG A 205 -15.04 14.62 -32.19
C ARG A 205 -14.43 13.50 -31.34
N ARG A 206 -13.19 13.69 -30.93
CA ARG A 206 -12.54 12.85 -29.90
C ARG A 206 -12.77 13.51 -28.54
N VAL A 207 -13.18 12.72 -27.56
CA VAL A 207 -13.47 13.18 -26.21
C VAL A 207 -12.80 12.25 -25.21
N ASN A 208 -12.39 12.81 -24.08
CA ASN A 208 -11.95 12.06 -22.92
C ASN A 208 -13.18 11.63 -22.14
N LYS A 209 -13.45 10.32 -22.08
CA LYS A 209 -14.37 9.70 -21.11
C LYS A 209 -13.61 9.50 -19.81
N ILE A 210 -14.04 10.18 -18.76
CA ILE A 210 -13.45 10.19 -17.42
C ILE A 210 -14.52 9.71 -16.46
N ALA A 211 -14.26 8.62 -15.75
CA ALA A 211 -15.16 8.16 -14.70
C ALA A 211 -15.10 9.12 -13.50
N LEU A 212 -16.26 9.60 -13.05
CA LEU A 212 -16.38 10.56 -11.93
C LEU A 212 -16.74 9.85 -10.63
N ARG A 213 -17.82 9.07 -10.67
CA ARG A 213 -18.43 8.38 -9.53
C ARG A 213 -19.07 7.07 -9.98
N SER A 214 -19.07 6.09 -9.09
CA SER A 214 -19.73 4.81 -9.29
C SER A 214 -20.32 4.31 -7.98
N TYR A 215 -21.59 3.91 -8.00
CA TYR A 215 -22.30 3.41 -6.82
C TYR A 215 -22.98 2.07 -7.13
N ALA A 216 -23.09 1.22 -6.11
CA ALA A 216 -24.11 0.19 -6.04
C ALA A 216 -25.20 0.69 -5.09
N LEU A 217 -26.40 0.87 -5.65
CA LEU A 217 -27.58 1.35 -4.96
C LEU A 217 -28.52 0.19 -4.70
N PHE A 218 -29.02 0.06 -3.47
CA PHE A 218 -30.03 -0.94 -3.11
C PHE A 218 -31.30 -0.20 -2.67
N PRO A 219 -32.39 -0.20 -3.46
CA PRO A 219 -33.60 0.52 -3.12
C PRO A 219 -34.20 0.05 -1.81
N LEU A 220 -34.63 1.00 -0.97
CA LEU A 220 -35.17 0.71 0.37
C LEU A 220 -36.69 0.53 0.37
N ARG A 221 -37.41 1.04 -0.65
CA ARG A 221 -38.87 0.99 -0.75
C ARG A 221 -39.32 0.86 -2.20
N ALA A 222 -40.48 0.24 -2.40
CA ALA A 222 -41.11 0.13 -3.71
C ALA A 222 -41.78 1.45 -4.11
N GLY A 223 -41.86 1.69 -5.42
CA GLY A 223 -42.41 2.90 -6.01
C GLY A 223 -41.45 3.54 -7.02
N ARG A 224 -41.94 4.59 -7.69
CA ARG A 224 -41.08 5.40 -8.58
C ARG A 224 -40.24 6.33 -7.73
N THR A 225 -38.94 6.35 -8.01
CA THR A 225 -37.98 7.25 -7.40
C THR A 225 -37.15 7.92 -8.50
N THR A 226 -36.83 9.19 -8.29
CA THR A 226 -36.02 9.97 -9.24
C THR A 226 -34.66 10.21 -8.61
N ILE A 227 -33.60 9.79 -9.31
CA ILE A 227 -32.25 10.21 -8.98
C ILE A 227 -32.02 11.56 -9.64
N GLU A 228 -31.82 12.58 -8.81
CA GLU A 228 -31.57 13.94 -9.29
C GLU A 228 -30.25 14.02 -10.09
N PRO A 229 -30.11 15.02 -10.98
CA PRO A 229 -28.89 15.22 -11.74
C PRO A 229 -27.64 15.40 -10.86
N LEU A 230 -26.54 14.75 -11.23
CA LEU A 230 -25.21 15.10 -10.72
C LEU A 230 -24.80 16.45 -11.31
N GLU A 231 -24.39 17.39 -10.46
CA GLU A 231 -23.81 18.65 -10.93
C GLU A 231 -22.28 18.58 -10.85
N LEU A 232 -21.61 19.02 -11.92
CA LEU A 232 -20.16 19.06 -11.98
C LEU A 232 -19.70 20.48 -12.34
N PRO A 233 -19.02 21.17 -11.42
CA PRO A 233 -18.35 22.43 -11.73
C PRO A 233 -17.08 22.17 -12.56
N LEU A 234 -16.98 22.86 -13.70
CA LEU A 234 -15.78 22.88 -14.53
C LEU A 234 -15.14 24.26 -14.45
N VAL A 235 -13.87 24.30 -14.04
CA VAL A 235 -13.09 25.53 -14.04
C VAL A 235 -12.31 25.62 -15.34
N GLN A 236 -12.60 26.65 -16.14
CA GLN A 236 -11.84 27.02 -17.31
C GLN A 236 -10.90 28.17 -16.95
N SER A 237 -9.60 27.98 -17.14
CA SER A 237 -8.61 29.03 -16.89
C SER A 237 -7.97 29.48 -18.21
N SER A 238 -8.11 30.77 -18.52
CA SER A 238 -7.35 31.46 -19.57
C SER A 238 -6.39 32.48 -18.92
N PHE A 239 -5.42 32.98 -19.69
CA PHE A 239 -4.37 33.90 -19.22
C PHE A 239 -4.87 35.14 -18.45
N PHE A 240 -6.14 35.54 -18.62
CA PHE A 240 -6.73 36.70 -17.97
C PHE A 240 -8.10 36.45 -17.32
N ARG A 241 -8.64 35.23 -17.34
CA ARG A 241 -9.99 34.94 -16.85
C ARG A 241 -10.11 33.50 -16.34
N ARG A 242 -10.67 33.37 -15.12
CA ARG A 242 -11.13 32.09 -14.57
C ARG A 242 -12.66 32.12 -14.60
N GLU A 243 -13.26 31.14 -15.27
CA GLU A 243 -14.71 31.00 -15.39
C GLU A 243 -15.12 29.61 -14.93
N GLU A 244 -16.16 29.54 -14.09
CA GLU A 244 -16.77 28.30 -13.63
C GLU A 244 -18.03 28.04 -14.46
N VAL A 245 -18.07 26.89 -15.13
CA VAL A 245 -19.22 26.42 -15.89
C VAL A 245 -19.72 25.15 -15.22
N ARG A 246 -20.98 25.14 -14.79
CA ARG A 246 -21.61 23.94 -14.23
C ARG A 246 -22.30 23.16 -15.33
N ILE A 247 -21.99 21.87 -15.41
CA ILE A 247 -22.70 20.91 -16.27
C ILE A 247 -23.44 19.92 -15.39
N LYS A 248 -24.57 19.41 -15.88
CA LYS A 248 -25.42 18.47 -15.14
C LYS A 248 -25.64 17.20 -15.94
N SER A 249 -25.81 16.07 -15.26
CA SER A 249 -26.33 14.86 -15.90
C SER A 249 -27.84 14.99 -16.19
N GLU A 250 -28.39 14.00 -16.88
CA GLU A 250 -29.85 13.87 -16.96
C GLU A 250 -30.39 13.25 -15.65
N PRO A 251 -31.62 13.60 -15.22
CA PRO A 251 -32.28 12.92 -14.11
C PRO A 251 -32.64 11.49 -14.53
N LEU A 252 -32.60 10.55 -13.58
CA LEU A 252 -32.93 9.16 -13.83
C LEU A 252 -34.19 8.76 -13.06
N GLU A 253 -35.23 8.38 -13.79
CA GLU A 253 -36.44 7.78 -13.23
C GLU A 253 -36.22 6.27 -13.07
N ILE A 254 -36.32 5.78 -11.83
CA ILE A 254 -36.18 4.37 -11.46
C ILE A 254 -37.52 3.86 -10.94
N ASP A 255 -38.00 2.76 -11.51
CA ASP A 255 -39.22 2.08 -11.11
C ASP A 255 -38.87 0.90 -10.19
N VAL A 256 -39.07 1.08 -8.88
CA VAL A 256 -38.74 0.07 -7.88
C VAL A 256 -39.93 -0.84 -7.63
N LEU A 257 -39.79 -2.10 -8.01
CA LEU A 257 -40.82 -3.12 -7.87
C LEU A 257 -40.84 -3.68 -6.43
N PRO A 258 -42.03 -3.89 -5.83
CA PRO A 258 -42.13 -4.64 -4.60
C PRO A 258 -41.73 -6.09 -4.84
N LEU A 259 -41.28 -6.78 -3.79
CA LEU A 259 -41.07 -8.22 -3.86
C LEU A 259 -42.42 -8.95 -4.11
N PRO A 260 -42.45 -10.04 -4.89
CA PRO A 260 -43.68 -10.76 -5.18
C PRO A 260 -44.41 -11.25 -3.91
N PRO A 261 -45.74 -11.34 -3.91
CA PRO A 261 -46.45 -11.96 -2.79
C PRO A 261 -46.15 -13.46 -2.67
N GLY A 262 -46.39 -14.04 -1.50
CA GLY A 262 -46.22 -15.48 -1.27
C GLY A 262 -44.80 -15.92 -0.92
N ALA A 263 -44.03 -15.05 -0.24
CA ALA A 263 -42.70 -15.38 0.24
C ALA A 263 -42.71 -16.64 1.14
N PRO A 264 -41.74 -17.56 1.00
CA PRO A 264 -41.57 -18.70 1.91
C PRO A 264 -41.39 -18.26 3.37
N THR A 265 -41.76 -19.12 4.33
CA THR A 265 -41.63 -18.81 5.77
C THR A 265 -40.18 -18.60 6.22
N SER A 266 -39.20 -19.18 5.52
CA SER A 266 -37.77 -19.01 5.75
C SER A 266 -37.14 -17.80 5.04
N PHE A 267 -37.94 -16.99 4.35
CA PHE A 267 -37.47 -15.78 3.67
C PHE A 267 -37.40 -14.59 4.63
N TYR A 268 -36.35 -13.79 4.48
CA TYR A 268 -36.18 -12.51 5.14
C TYR A 268 -36.00 -11.41 4.09
N GLU A 269 -36.62 -10.24 4.28
CA GLU A 269 -36.63 -9.15 3.29
C GLU A 269 -35.24 -8.70 2.82
N GLY A 270 -34.21 -8.84 3.65
CA GLY A 270 -32.82 -8.52 3.29
C GLY A 270 -32.11 -9.59 2.45
N ASN A 271 -32.71 -10.77 2.26
CA ASN A 271 -32.14 -11.88 1.50
C ASN A 271 -32.46 -11.75 0.01
N VAL A 272 -31.99 -10.66 -0.61
CA VAL A 272 -32.18 -10.39 -2.04
C VAL A 272 -30.86 -10.55 -2.78
N GLY A 273 -30.90 -11.18 -3.95
CA GLY A 273 -29.74 -11.48 -4.79
C GLY A 273 -29.68 -12.95 -5.20
N GLU A 274 -28.57 -13.38 -5.76
CA GLU A 274 -28.32 -14.79 -6.04
C GLU A 274 -27.28 -15.31 -5.06
N TRP A 275 -27.65 -16.36 -4.32
CA TRP A 275 -26.88 -16.85 -3.18
C TRP A 275 -26.79 -18.37 -3.16
N ASN A 276 -25.65 -18.87 -2.71
CA ASN A 276 -25.44 -20.25 -2.33
C ASN A 276 -25.21 -20.35 -0.84
N LEU A 277 -25.66 -21.43 -0.22
CA LEU A 277 -25.49 -21.72 1.21
C LEU A 277 -24.64 -22.96 1.42
N ASP A 278 -23.63 -22.85 2.28
CA ASP A 278 -22.76 -23.94 2.68
C ASP A 278 -22.76 -24.07 4.21
N VAL A 279 -22.95 -25.28 4.71
CA VAL A 279 -22.99 -25.59 6.15
C VAL A 279 -22.05 -26.73 6.44
N SER A 280 -21.10 -26.48 7.34
CA SER A 280 -20.06 -27.44 7.71
C SER A 280 -19.75 -27.41 9.20
N VAL A 281 -19.19 -28.51 9.70
CA VAL A 281 -18.63 -28.61 11.06
C VAL A 281 -17.13 -28.89 10.95
N ASP A 282 -16.35 -28.44 11.92
CA ASP A 282 -14.90 -28.68 11.93
C ASP A 282 -14.52 -30.13 12.22
N THR A 283 -15.29 -30.83 13.05
CA THR A 283 -15.18 -32.28 13.26
C THR A 283 -16.54 -32.94 13.36
N ARG A 284 -16.64 -34.19 12.88
CA ARG A 284 -17.83 -35.04 13.04
C ARG A 284 -17.72 -36.02 14.22
N THR A 285 -16.56 -36.06 14.88
CA THR A 285 -16.29 -36.93 16.03
C THR A 285 -15.71 -36.11 17.17
N ALA A 286 -16.31 -36.19 18.35
CA ALA A 286 -15.91 -35.43 19.54
C ALA A 286 -16.36 -36.16 20.81
N LYS A 287 -16.03 -35.65 22.00
CA LYS A 287 -16.46 -36.22 23.30
C LYS A 287 -17.47 -35.31 23.99
N VAL A 288 -18.21 -35.84 24.95
CA VAL A 288 -19.05 -35.03 25.86
C VAL A 288 -18.18 -34.00 26.58
N GLY A 289 -18.64 -32.74 26.58
CA GLY A 289 -17.90 -31.59 27.11
C GLY A 289 -17.05 -30.85 26.08
N ASP A 290 -16.77 -31.45 24.91
CA ASP A 290 -16.09 -30.75 23.82
C ASP A 290 -17.01 -29.71 23.17
N THR A 291 -16.40 -28.68 22.59
CA THR A 291 -17.08 -27.69 21.76
C THR A 291 -16.65 -27.86 20.31
N ILE A 292 -17.60 -28.08 19.41
CA ILE A 292 -17.38 -28.11 17.96
C ILE A 292 -17.83 -26.79 17.34
N ARG A 293 -17.32 -26.43 16.17
CA ARG A 293 -17.73 -25.20 15.46
C ARG A 293 -18.58 -25.54 14.25
N LEU A 294 -19.83 -25.10 14.26
CA LEU A 294 -20.69 -25.07 13.09
C LEU A 294 -20.43 -23.78 12.31
N ARG A 295 -20.17 -23.90 11.02
CA ARG A 295 -19.97 -22.78 10.10
C ARG A 295 -21.07 -22.77 9.06
N ILE A 296 -21.83 -21.69 9.03
CA ILE A 296 -22.86 -21.40 8.03
C ILE A 296 -22.33 -20.26 7.16
N THR A 297 -22.15 -20.49 5.86
CA THR A 297 -21.58 -19.51 4.93
C THR A 297 -22.50 -19.32 3.73
N ALA A 298 -22.98 -18.09 3.52
CA ALA A 298 -23.64 -17.70 2.28
C ALA A 298 -22.66 -16.95 1.37
N ARG A 299 -22.66 -17.27 0.07
CA ARG A 299 -21.80 -16.66 -0.96
C ARG A 299 -22.60 -16.37 -2.22
N GLY A 300 -22.44 -15.18 -2.79
CA GLY A 300 -23.29 -14.76 -3.91
C GLY A 300 -23.14 -13.29 -4.27
N ASN A 301 -24.03 -12.80 -5.12
CA ASN A 301 -24.19 -11.40 -5.49
C ASN A 301 -25.35 -10.76 -4.74
N GLY A 302 -25.13 -9.57 -4.20
CA GLY A 302 -26.08 -8.84 -3.35
C GLY A 302 -25.37 -8.20 -2.16
N LEU A 303 -26.15 -7.74 -1.17
CA LEU A 303 -25.62 -7.01 -0.01
C LEU A 303 -25.40 -7.92 1.21
N PRO A 304 -24.17 -8.41 1.48
CA PRO A 304 -23.93 -9.40 2.54
C PRO A 304 -24.22 -8.87 3.95
N THR A 305 -24.16 -7.55 4.17
CA THR A 305 -24.47 -6.92 5.46
C THR A 305 -25.96 -6.98 5.82
N LYS A 306 -26.85 -7.14 4.84
CA LYS A 306 -28.30 -7.27 5.05
C LYS A 306 -28.79 -8.71 5.09
N LEU A 307 -27.95 -9.68 4.73
CA LEU A 307 -28.30 -11.08 4.78
C LEU A 307 -28.61 -11.56 6.21
N ARG A 308 -29.68 -12.33 6.34
CA ARG A 308 -29.98 -13.14 7.52
C ARG A 308 -29.92 -14.61 7.17
N LEU A 309 -28.94 -15.30 7.75
CA LEU A 309 -28.74 -16.75 7.60
C LEU A 309 -29.79 -17.54 8.39
N PRO A 310 -30.00 -18.83 8.11
CA PRO A 310 -30.99 -19.62 8.84
C PRO A 310 -30.64 -19.69 10.33
N ASP A 311 -31.65 -19.55 11.18
CA ASP A 311 -31.50 -19.67 12.62
C ASP A 311 -31.17 -21.13 12.98
N PHE A 312 -30.26 -21.34 13.94
CA PHE A 312 -29.89 -22.68 14.36
C PHE A 312 -30.97 -23.28 15.28
N PRO A 313 -31.51 -24.48 14.98
CA PRO A 313 -32.57 -25.09 15.78
C PRO A 313 -32.05 -25.55 17.14
N GLN A 314 -32.93 -25.50 18.16
CA GLN A 314 -32.63 -26.07 19.47
C GLN A 314 -32.61 -27.60 19.38
N ILE A 315 -31.50 -28.22 19.79
CA ILE A 315 -31.30 -29.68 19.75
C ILE A 315 -30.94 -30.14 21.16
N PRO A 316 -31.70 -31.04 21.82
CA PRO A 316 -31.52 -31.34 23.24
C PRO A 316 -30.11 -31.79 23.67
N LYS A 317 -29.38 -32.50 22.80
CA LYS A 317 -28.06 -33.08 23.09
C LYS A 317 -26.89 -32.11 22.94
N LEU A 318 -27.16 -30.87 22.53
CA LEU A 318 -26.13 -29.85 22.31
C LEU A 318 -26.64 -28.48 22.76
N ARG A 319 -25.72 -27.60 23.13
CA ARG A 319 -26.01 -26.20 23.45
C ARG A 319 -25.27 -25.30 22.49
N ALA A 320 -26.00 -24.49 21.72
CA ALA A 320 -25.41 -23.41 20.96
C ALA A 320 -24.98 -22.28 21.90
N LEU A 321 -23.74 -21.83 21.74
CA LEU A 321 -23.19 -20.66 22.42
C LEU A 321 -23.31 -19.43 21.51
N ASP A 322 -22.87 -18.27 22.01
CA ASP A 322 -22.89 -17.02 21.27
C ASP A 322 -22.12 -17.15 19.95
N SER A 323 -22.82 -16.86 18.86
CA SER A 323 -22.28 -16.97 17.51
C SER A 323 -21.45 -15.74 17.15
N ASN A 324 -20.42 -15.93 16.33
CA ASN A 324 -19.66 -14.84 15.72
C ASN A 324 -20.06 -14.67 14.26
N GLU A 325 -20.33 -13.44 13.83
CA GLU A 325 -20.67 -13.13 12.44
C GLU A 325 -19.54 -12.34 11.78
N SER A 326 -19.23 -12.70 10.53
CA SER A 326 -18.30 -11.95 9.69
C SER A 326 -18.85 -11.85 8.27
N HIS A 327 -18.44 -10.81 7.55
CA HIS A 327 -18.77 -10.64 6.15
C HIS A 327 -17.57 -10.14 5.36
N LYS A 328 -17.54 -10.49 4.08
CA LYS A 328 -16.58 -9.97 3.09
C LYS A 328 -17.33 -9.47 1.89
N LYS A 329 -16.77 -8.46 1.24
CA LYS A 329 -17.30 -7.85 0.04
C LYS A 329 -16.19 -7.77 -1.00
N GLU A 330 -16.51 -8.16 -2.21
CA GLU A 330 -15.66 -8.00 -3.39
C GLU A 330 -16.47 -7.32 -4.50
N VAL A 331 -15.83 -6.42 -5.25
CA VAL A 331 -16.48 -5.75 -6.39
C VAL A 331 -15.88 -6.33 -7.66
N ARG A 332 -16.72 -6.93 -8.51
CA ARG A 332 -16.30 -7.48 -9.80
C ARG A 332 -17.26 -7.01 -10.88
N ASN A 333 -16.72 -6.41 -11.95
CA ASN A 333 -17.52 -5.83 -13.03
C ASN A 333 -18.64 -4.93 -12.48
N LEU A 334 -18.32 -4.14 -11.45
CA LEU A 334 -19.26 -3.20 -10.81
C LEU A 334 -20.46 -3.87 -10.11
N LYS A 335 -20.51 -5.20 -10.04
CA LYS A 335 -21.43 -5.96 -9.17
C LYS A 335 -20.76 -6.29 -7.84
N ILE A 336 -21.54 -6.21 -6.76
CA ILE A 336 -21.10 -6.61 -5.42
C ILE A 336 -21.29 -8.11 -5.25
N TYR A 337 -20.19 -8.79 -4.95
CA TYR A 337 -20.17 -10.17 -4.50
C TYR A 337 -19.87 -10.21 -3.01
N GLY A 338 -20.73 -10.87 -2.26
CA GLY A 338 -20.67 -10.96 -0.81
C GLY A 338 -20.39 -12.37 -0.32
N GLU A 339 -19.77 -12.45 0.85
CA GLU A 339 -19.73 -13.63 1.69
C GLU A 339 -20.21 -13.23 3.08
N LYS A 340 -21.22 -13.92 3.63
CA LYS A 340 -21.59 -13.82 5.05
C LYS A 340 -21.32 -15.16 5.72
N ARG A 341 -20.58 -15.15 6.83
CA ARG A 341 -20.26 -16.33 7.62
C ARG A 341 -20.71 -16.16 9.06
N VAL A 342 -21.44 -17.13 9.56
CA VAL A 342 -21.82 -17.26 10.97
C VAL A 342 -21.14 -18.52 11.52
N GLU A 343 -20.38 -18.37 12.59
CA GLU A 343 -19.75 -19.47 13.31
C GLU A 343 -20.42 -19.63 14.68
N ILE A 344 -20.99 -20.82 14.93
CA ILE A 344 -21.73 -21.15 16.14
C ILE A 344 -20.96 -22.24 16.89
N PRO A 345 -20.40 -21.94 18.07
CA PRO A 345 -19.82 -22.97 18.94
C PRO A 345 -20.94 -23.83 19.53
N LEU A 346 -20.84 -25.14 19.38
CA LEU A 346 -21.81 -26.11 19.89
C LEU A 346 -21.16 -26.97 20.98
N LEU A 347 -21.62 -26.82 22.21
CA LEU A 347 -21.20 -27.63 23.35
C LEU A 347 -21.98 -28.96 23.36
N LEU A 348 -21.26 -30.09 23.40
CA LEU A 348 -21.84 -31.42 23.38
C LEU A 348 -22.20 -31.88 24.80
N LEU A 349 -23.48 -32.16 25.04
CA LEU A 349 -24.02 -32.45 26.38
C LEU A 349 -24.17 -33.94 26.68
N GLU A 350 -24.46 -34.75 25.65
CA GLU A 350 -24.73 -36.19 25.78
C GLU A 350 -23.95 -37.01 24.77
N GLU A 351 -23.60 -38.25 25.15
CA GLU A 351 -22.92 -39.20 24.27
C GLU A 351 -23.88 -39.86 23.25
N GLY A 352 -23.28 -40.49 22.23
CA GLY A 352 -23.98 -41.20 21.17
C GLY A 352 -24.06 -40.41 19.87
N ARG A 353 -25.01 -40.79 19.01
CA ARG A 353 -25.22 -40.10 17.73
C ARG A 353 -26.09 -38.86 17.95
N VAL A 354 -25.61 -37.73 17.47
CA VAL A 354 -26.31 -36.44 17.50
C VAL A 354 -26.47 -35.95 16.07
N GLU A 355 -27.68 -35.56 15.70
CA GLU A 355 -28.00 -35.07 14.37
C GLU A 355 -28.27 -33.57 14.41
N ILE A 356 -27.56 -32.82 13.56
CA ILE A 356 -27.95 -31.47 13.19
C ILE A 356 -28.90 -31.62 12.00
N PRO A 357 -30.19 -31.23 12.14
CA PRO A 357 -31.18 -31.46 11.10
C PRO A 357 -30.92 -30.58 9.88
N SER A 358 -31.58 -30.90 8.77
CA SER A 358 -31.64 -30.02 7.60
C SER A 358 -32.22 -28.66 7.99
N MET A 359 -31.62 -27.58 7.47
CA MET A 359 -32.08 -26.22 7.64
C MET A 359 -32.52 -25.65 6.29
N THR A 360 -33.66 -24.99 6.30
CA THR A 360 -34.22 -24.29 5.13
C THR A 360 -33.84 -22.82 5.16
N TRP A 361 -33.36 -22.29 4.04
CA TRP A 361 -33.06 -20.87 3.89
C TRP A 361 -33.56 -20.36 2.55
N SER A 362 -34.33 -19.27 2.57
CA SER A 362 -34.90 -18.71 1.35
C SER A 362 -34.35 -17.32 1.06
N PHE A 363 -34.20 -17.03 -0.22
CA PHE A 363 -33.81 -15.73 -0.76
C PHE A 363 -34.63 -15.42 -2.02
N PHE A 364 -34.70 -14.16 -2.40
CA PHE A 364 -35.34 -13.74 -3.63
C PHE A 364 -34.28 -13.52 -4.70
N ASN A 365 -34.37 -14.28 -5.80
CA ASN A 365 -33.50 -14.12 -6.96
C ASN A 365 -34.13 -13.11 -7.94
N PRO A 366 -33.59 -11.88 -8.05
CA PRO A 366 -34.15 -10.86 -8.93
C PRO A 366 -34.01 -11.20 -10.42
N GLU A 367 -32.95 -11.92 -10.83
CA GLU A 367 -32.76 -12.30 -12.24
C GLU A 367 -33.82 -13.30 -12.71
N LYS A 368 -34.27 -14.19 -11.82
CA LYS A 368 -35.37 -15.14 -12.11
C LYS A 368 -36.75 -14.62 -11.69
N ALA A 369 -36.80 -13.51 -10.96
CA ALA A 369 -38.00 -12.97 -10.32
C ALA A 369 -38.76 -14.00 -9.46
N THR A 370 -38.04 -14.90 -8.78
CA THR A 370 -38.64 -15.98 -7.97
C THR A 370 -37.94 -16.14 -6.62
N TYR A 371 -38.70 -16.58 -5.61
CA TYR A 371 -38.13 -17.07 -4.36
C TYR A 371 -37.47 -18.43 -4.56
N GLU A 372 -36.22 -18.55 -4.15
CA GLU A 372 -35.49 -19.82 -4.12
C GLU A 372 -35.30 -20.24 -2.66
N THR A 373 -35.44 -21.55 -2.40
CA THR A 373 -35.24 -22.12 -1.08
C THR A 373 -34.15 -23.18 -1.18
N LEU A 374 -33.10 -23.01 -0.38
CA LEU A 374 -32.02 -23.98 -0.24
C LEU A 374 -32.24 -24.79 1.03
N GLU A 375 -32.03 -26.09 0.91
CA GLU A 375 -32.07 -27.02 2.04
C GLU A 375 -30.67 -27.61 2.24
N THR A 376 -30.20 -27.56 3.49
CA THR A 376 -28.91 -28.15 3.85
C THR A 376 -29.06 -29.65 4.07
N GLN A 377 -27.97 -30.40 3.95
CA GLN A 377 -27.99 -31.81 4.34
C GLN A 377 -27.89 -31.94 5.87
N PRO A 378 -28.59 -32.92 6.48
CA PRO A 378 -28.38 -33.24 7.90
C PRO A 378 -26.93 -33.64 8.17
N ILE A 379 -26.37 -33.21 9.30
CA ILE A 379 -25.01 -33.52 9.72
C ILE A 379 -25.05 -34.47 10.92
N LEU A 380 -24.54 -35.68 10.72
CA LEU A 380 -24.41 -36.68 11.79
C LEU A 380 -23.08 -36.52 12.52
N LEU A 381 -23.17 -36.38 13.85
CA LEU A 381 -22.05 -36.31 14.78
C LEU A 381 -22.00 -37.58 15.62
N SER A 382 -20.79 -38.06 15.89
CA SER A 382 -20.52 -39.18 16.79
C SER A 382 -19.84 -38.66 18.06
N VAL A 383 -20.58 -38.65 19.16
CA VAL A 383 -20.11 -38.16 20.46
C VAL A 383 -19.70 -39.34 21.34
N ALA A 384 -18.42 -39.42 21.68
CA ALA A 384 -17.88 -40.41 22.59
C ALA A 384 -18.07 -39.97 24.06
N PRO A 385 -17.99 -40.91 25.03
CA PRO A 385 -18.05 -40.58 26.44
C PRO A 385 -17.00 -39.52 26.86
N GLY A 386 -17.38 -38.63 27.76
CA GLY A 386 -16.54 -37.51 28.25
C GLY A 386 -17.10 -36.89 29.52
N THR A 387 -16.56 -35.75 29.94
CA THR A 387 -16.93 -35.08 31.21
C THR A 387 -17.30 -33.63 30.94
N LEU A 388 -18.46 -33.18 31.44
CA LEU A 388 -18.88 -31.78 31.32
C LEU A 388 -18.03 -30.88 32.23
N PRO A 389 -17.55 -29.71 31.74
CA PRO A 389 -16.93 -28.71 32.59
C PRO A 389 -17.89 -28.23 33.70
N PRO A 390 -17.41 -27.92 34.92
CA PRO A 390 -18.26 -27.63 36.09
C PRO A 390 -19.25 -26.45 35.96
N SER A 391 -19.14 -25.61 34.93
CA SER A 391 -19.89 -24.34 34.82
C SER A 391 -21.25 -24.43 34.11
N ALA A 392 -21.84 -25.62 33.97
CA ALA A 392 -23.07 -25.83 33.18
C ALA A 392 -24.31 -26.27 33.99
N LYS A 393 -24.40 -25.94 35.29
CA LYS A 393 -25.65 -26.07 36.06
C LYS A 393 -26.28 -24.69 36.36
N ALA A 394 -27.58 -24.63 36.15
CA ALA A 394 -28.47 -23.45 36.13
C ALA A 394 -28.52 -22.66 37.48
N PRO A 395 -29.07 -21.43 37.48
CA PRO A 395 -28.65 -20.32 38.34
C PRO A 395 -29.34 -20.26 39.71
N GLN A 396 -28.62 -19.80 40.73
CA GLN A 396 -29.18 -19.38 42.01
C GLN A 396 -28.98 -17.88 42.26
N GLU A 397 -30.00 -17.32 42.91
CA GLU A 397 -30.24 -15.93 43.24
C GLU A 397 -29.04 -15.22 43.88
N VAL A 398 -28.69 -14.05 43.35
CA VAL A 398 -27.75 -13.11 43.98
C VAL A 398 -28.56 -12.12 44.79
N ARG A 399 -28.45 -12.21 46.12
CA ARG A 399 -28.80 -11.13 47.05
C ARG A 399 -27.50 -10.49 47.57
N GLU A 400 -27.58 -9.17 47.71
CA GLU A 400 -26.50 -8.21 47.92
C GLU A 400 -25.67 -8.34 49.21
N SER A 401 -24.53 -7.65 49.16
CA SER A 401 -23.50 -7.39 50.17
C SER A 401 -22.49 -8.54 50.31
N THR A 402 -21.18 -8.32 50.16
CA THR A 402 -20.38 -7.24 50.74
C THR A 402 -19.14 -6.92 49.90
N LEU A 403 -18.85 -5.63 49.77
CA LEU A 403 -17.56 -5.08 49.36
C LEU A 403 -16.43 -5.59 50.27
N SER A 404 -15.51 -6.40 49.73
CA SER A 404 -14.08 -6.47 50.08
C SER A 404 -13.43 -7.70 49.43
N SER A 405 -13.24 -7.67 48.12
CA SER A 405 -12.33 -8.59 47.41
C SER A 405 -12.04 -8.13 45.98
N THR A 406 -11.83 -6.82 45.77
CA THR A 406 -11.49 -6.26 44.43
C THR A 406 -9.98 -6.07 44.27
N SER A 407 -9.16 -6.97 44.81
CA SER A 407 -7.70 -6.98 44.56
C SER A 407 -7.25 -8.17 43.71
N ASN A 408 -7.98 -9.29 43.73
CA ASN A 408 -7.48 -10.53 43.09
C ASN A 408 -8.19 -10.88 41.78
N LYS A 409 -9.09 -10.01 41.28
CA LYS A 409 -9.81 -10.21 40.00
C LYS A 409 -9.20 -9.44 38.83
N ALA A 410 -8.26 -8.52 39.11
CA ALA A 410 -7.47 -7.84 38.09
C ALA A 410 -6.31 -8.72 37.60
N GLU A 411 -5.65 -9.46 38.51
CA GLU A 411 -4.56 -10.39 38.17
C GLU A 411 -5.02 -11.59 37.32
N GLU A 412 -6.25 -12.07 37.54
CA GLU A 412 -6.83 -13.18 36.76
C GLU A 412 -7.20 -12.73 35.33
N MET A 413 -7.70 -11.50 35.17
CA MET A 413 -8.01 -10.91 33.87
C MET A 413 -6.73 -10.54 33.07
N VAL A 414 -5.63 -10.26 33.77
CA VAL A 414 -4.29 -10.05 33.20
C VAL A 414 -3.69 -11.37 32.69
N ASN A 415 -3.84 -12.47 33.43
CA ASN A 415 -3.38 -13.79 32.98
C ASN A 415 -4.18 -14.33 31.78
N GLU A 416 -5.45 -13.93 31.64
CA GLU A 416 -6.26 -14.26 30.46
C GLU A 416 -5.90 -13.41 29.23
N LEU A 417 -5.53 -12.14 29.42
CA LEU A 417 -5.00 -11.27 28.34
C LEU A 417 -3.56 -11.62 27.93
N LEU A 418 -2.70 -12.05 28.87
CA LEU A 418 -1.34 -12.54 28.58
C LEU A 418 -1.30 -13.97 28.04
N GLY A 419 -2.32 -14.79 28.30
CA GLY A 419 -2.44 -16.14 27.75
C GLY A 419 -2.68 -16.20 26.24
N GLN A 420 -3.12 -15.09 25.63
CA GLN A 420 -3.35 -14.99 24.18
C GLN A 420 -2.12 -14.57 23.37
N LEU A 421 -0.98 -14.34 24.02
CA LEU A 421 0.28 -14.00 23.36
C LEU A 421 1.39 -14.95 23.83
N LYS A 422 1.59 -16.04 23.09
CA LYS A 422 2.82 -16.84 23.13
C LYS A 422 3.45 -16.96 21.75
N PRO A 423 4.80 -17.07 21.70
CA PRO A 423 5.62 -16.76 20.54
C PRO A 423 5.52 -17.82 19.44
N ALA A 424 5.84 -17.36 18.22
CA ALA A 424 6.00 -18.19 17.03
C ALA A 424 7.14 -19.20 17.17
N ASP A 425 6.89 -20.41 16.67
CA ASP A 425 7.74 -21.30 15.86
C ASP A 425 7.12 -22.72 15.98
N GLU A 426 7.00 -23.62 15.00
CA GLU A 426 7.20 -23.71 13.56
C GLU A 426 6.59 -25.10 13.18
N ALA A 427 5.92 -25.24 12.02
CA ALA A 427 6.02 -26.38 11.08
C ALA A 427 4.73 -26.69 10.28
N ALA A 428 4.76 -26.33 8.99
CA ALA A 428 4.32 -27.08 7.79
C ALA A 428 2.88 -27.65 7.67
N SER A 429 2.16 -27.63 6.54
CA SER A 429 2.24 -26.97 5.22
C SER A 429 1.07 -27.49 4.36
N SER A 430 0.40 -26.62 3.59
CA SER A 430 -0.11 -26.89 2.22
C SER A 430 -0.66 -25.57 1.64
N GLN A 431 0.19 -24.71 1.08
CA GLN A 431 0.61 -24.63 -0.33
C GLN A 431 -0.50 -24.30 -1.34
N VAL A 432 -0.65 -23.00 -1.63
CA VAL A 432 -0.87 -22.48 -3.00
C VAL A 432 0.14 -21.34 -3.23
N SER A 433 0.81 -21.42 -4.39
CA SER A 433 2.12 -20.88 -4.75
C SER A 433 2.27 -19.35 -4.72
N LEU A 434 3.08 -18.85 -3.76
CA LEU A 434 3.85 -17.60 -3.89
C LEU A 434 5.30 -17.88 -4.38
N ALA A 435 5.63 -19.14 -4.67
CA ALA A 435 6.97 -19.59 -5.05
C ALA A 435 7.31 -19.31 -6.53
N ASP A 436 6.31 -19.16 -7.41
CA ASP A 436 6.56 -18.98 -8.84
C ASP A 436 7.13 -17.61 -9.23
N ASN A 437 7.20 -16.65 -8.31
CA ASN A 437 7.85 -15.36 -8.58
C ASN A 437 9.10 -15.10 -7.75
N LEU A 438 9.31 -15.81 -6.63
CA LEU A 438 10.50 -15.61 -5.80
C LEU A 438 11.74 -16.21 -6.46
N VAL A 439 11.62 -17.40 -7.05
CA VAL A 439 12.75 -18.08 -7.71
C VAL A 439 13.21 -17.30 -8.94
N TRP A 440 12.30 -16.75 -9.75
CA TRP A 440 12.68 -15.91 -10.90
C TRP A 440 13.22 -14.56 -10.48
N ARG A 441 12.70 -13.95 -9.42
CA ARG A 441 13.26 -12.71 -8.86
C ARG A 441 14.66 -12.93 -8.30
N LEU A 442 14.87 -14.02 -7.55
CA LEU A 442 16.18 -14.41 -7.04
C LEU A 442 17.11 -14.83 -8.17
N ALA A 443 16.62 -15.48 -9.22
CA ALA A 443 17.42 -15.84 -10.39
C ALA A 443 17.84 -14.58 -11.17
N LEU A 444 16.95 -13.60 -11.37
CA LEU A 444 17.25 -12.33 -12.02
C LEU A 444 18.20 -11.46 -11.19
N THR A 445 18.05 -11.42 -9.87
CA THR A 445 19.01 -10.72 -9.00
C THR A 445 20.36 -11.43 -8.98
N LEU A 446 20.39 -12.76 -8.95
CA LEU A 446 21.63 -13.53 -9.02
C LEU A 446 22.32 -13.37 -10.39
N LEU A 447 21.55 -13.35 -11.49
CA LEU A 447 22.07 -13.12 -12.84
C LEU A 447 22.61 -11.69 -13.00
N SER A 448 21.93 -10.72 -12.40
CA SER A 448 22.38 -9.33 -12.30
C SER A 448 23.68 -9.24 -11.50
N LEU A 449 23.79 -9.96 -10.38
CA LEU A 449 24.98 -9.97 -9.53
C LEU A 449 26.15 -10.67 -10.23
N ILE A 450 25.90 -11.79 -10.92
CA ILE A 450 26.91 -12.53 -11.71
C ILE A 450 27.36 -11.70 -12.91
N SER A 451 26.45 -11.00 -13.59
CA SER A 451 26.79 -10.08 -14.69
C SER A 451 27.63 -8.90 -14.18
N LEU A 452 27.30 -8.35 -13.00
CA LEU A 452 28.10 -7.34 -12.33
C LEU A 452 29.49 -7.88 -11.95
N LEU A 453 29.59 -9.13 -11.47
CA LEU A 453 30.84 -9.76 -11.05
C LEU A 453 31.76 -10.07 -12.25
N LEU A 454 31.21 -10.55 -13.36
CA LEU A 454 31.92 -10.79 -14.61
C LEU A 454 32.38 -9.49 -15.29
N LEU A 455 31.61 -8.40 -15.14
CA LEU A 455 32.01 -7.06 -15.58
C LEU A 455 33.07 -6.42 -14.66
N PHE A 456 33.08 -6.80 -13.37
CA PHE A 456 34.06 -6.35 -12.39
C PHE A 456 35.36 -7.14 -12.41
N GLU A 457 35.42 -8.35 -12.96
CA GLU A 457 36.65 -9.17 -12.96
C GLU A 457 37.90 -8.44 -13.53
N PRO A 458 37.85 -7.73 -14.68
CA PRO A 458 38.99 -6.97 -15.18
C PRO A 458 39.27 -5.67 -14.40
N PHE A 459 38.29 -5.15 -13.64
CA PHE A 459 38.44 -3.97 -12.80
C PHE A 459 39.01 -4.33 -11.42
N ALA A 460 38.54 -5.43 -10.82
CA ALA A 460 39.05 -6.03 -9.60
C ALA A 460 40.50 -6.47 -9.78
N ARG A 461 40.88 -7.09 -10.91
CA ARG A 461 42.29 -7.40 -11.20
C ARG A 461 43.17 -6.14 -11.25
N ARG A 462 42.70 -5.06 -11.88
CA ARG A 462 43.41 -3.76 -11.94
C ARG A 462 43.41 -2.97 -10.62
N TRP A 463 42.42 -3.16 -9.76
CA TRP A 463 42.35 -2.57 -8.42
C TRP A 463 43.18 -3.36 -7.40
N TRP A 464 43.24 -4.69 -7.53
CA TRP A 464 44.06 -5.57 -6.69
C TRP A 464 45.56 -5.29 -6.89
N GLU A 465 45.97 -4.98 -8.12
CA GLU A 465 47.35 -4.56 -8.45
C GLU A 465 47.71 -3.16 -7.92
N LYS A 466 46.73 -2.30 -7.58
CA LYS A 466 46.96 -0.97 -6.99
C LYS A 466 46.83 -0.93 -5.45
N GLY A 467 46.28 -1.98 -4.83
CA GLY A 467 46.15 -2.11 -3.36
C GLY A 467 47.32 -2.81 -2.67
N GLU A 468 48.28 -3.37 -3.44
CA GLU A 468 49.50 -3.99 -2.92
C GLU A 468 50.35 -3.10 -1.99
N PRO A 469 50.65 -1.81 -2.30
CA PRO A 469 51.56 -1.02 -1.47
C PRO A 469 50.98 -0.72 -0.07
N LEU A 470 49.67 -0.48 0.04
CA LEU A 470 49.00 -0.25 1.33
C LEU A 470 48.93 -1.51 2.20
N ARG A 471 48.73 -2.68 1.58
CA ARG A 471 48.78 -3.98 2.29
C ARG A 471 50.19 -4.31 2.75
N ARG A 472 51.21 -4.06 1.91
CA ARG A 472 52.63 -4.23 2.29
C ARG A 472 53.04 -3.27 3.40
N LYS A 473 52.59 -2.00 3.36
CA LYS A 473 52.78 -1.01 4.43
C LYS A 473 52.16 -1.47 5.76
N LYS A 474 50.89 -1.88 5.75
CA LYS A 474 50.21 -2.40 6.96
C LYS A 474 50.82 -3.69 7.49
N ALA A 475 51.23 -4.61 6.60
CA ALA A 475 51.90 -5.86 7.00
C ALA A 475 53.27 -5.59 7.62
N ARG A 476 54.08 -4.70 7.02
CA ARG A 476 55.39 -4.30 7.53
C ARG A 476 55.28 -3.56 8.87
N GLN A 477 54.30 -2.66 9.02
CA GLN A 477 54.03 -2.02 10.32
C GLN A 477 53.66 -3.05 11.39
N LYS A 478 52.80 -4.02 11.07
CA LYS A 478 52.43 -5.09 12.00
C LYS A 478 53.64 -5.95 12.40
N GLU A 479 54.51 -6.27 11.44
CA GLU A 479 55.75 -7.00 11.67
C GLU A 479 56.73 -6.21 12.56
N LEU A 480 56.92 -4.91 12.30
CA LEU A 480 57.78 -4.05 13.11
C LEU A 480 57.24 -3.82 14.52
N ILE A 481 55.92 -3.71 14.69
CA ILE A 481 55.29 -3.63 16.02
C ILE A 481 55.50 -4.95 16.79
N ALA A 482 55.36 -6.10 16.12
CA ALA A 482 55.66 -7.39 16.74
C ALA A 482 57.15 -7.51 17.12
N ALA A 483 58.06 -7.05 16.25
CA ALA A 483 59.49 -7.01 16.54
C ALA A 483 59.82 -6.07 17.71
N LEU A 484 59.13 -4.91 17.79
CA LEU A 484 59.23 -4.01 18.94
C LEU A 484 58.76 -4.70 20.22
N GLN A 485 57.70 -5.53 20.18
CA GLN A 485 57.26 -6.26 21.37
C GLN A 485 58.31 -7.25 21.90
N THR A 486 59.06 -7.88 21.00
CA THR A 486 60.04 -8.94 21.31
C THR A 486 61.48 -8.45 21.39
N ALA A 487 61.76 -7.16 21.19
CA ALA A 487 63.12 -6.63 21.25
C ALA A 487 63.74 -6.84 22.64
N THR A 488 64.86 -7.56 22.70
CA THR A 488 65.58 -7.87 23.96
C THR A 488 66.95 -7.20 24.06
N SER A 489 67.39 -6.50 23.01
CA SER A 489 68.68 -5.80 22.96
C SER A 489 68.51 -4.33 22.59
N TRP A 490 69.48 -3.49 23.00
CA TRP A 490 69.51 -2.06 22.64
C TRP A 490 69.60 -1.83 21.12
N ASP A 491 70.25 -2.73 20.38
CA ASP A 491 70.37 -2.64 18.93
C ASP A 491 69.05 -2.98 18.22
N ASP A 492 68.34 -4.01 18.70
CA ASP A 492 67.01 -4.37 18.19
C ASP A 492 65.99 -3.26 18.47
N LEU A 493 66.02 -2.67 19.67
CA LEU A 493 65.14 -1.57 20.04
C LEU A 493 65.37 -0.35 19.14
N SER A 494 66.64 0.03 18.93
CA SER A 494 67.02 1.14 18.05
C SER A 494 66.57 0.92 16.61
N HIS A 495 66.84 -0.28 16.07
CA HIS A 495 66.49 -0.62 14.70
C HIS A 495 64.97 -0.61 14.50
N THR A 496 64.21 -1.23 15.40
CA THR A 496 62.75 -1.36 15.26
C THR A 496 62.04 -0.02 15.39
N VAL A 497 62.42 0.82 16.36
CA VAL A 497 61.90 2.18 16.53
C VAL A 497 62.25 3.05 15.32
N GLY A 498 63.49 2.98 14.82
CA GLY A 498 63.90 3.74 13.64
C GLY A 498 63.14 3.37 12.37
N GLU A 499 62.89 2.08 12.12
CA GLU A 499 62.08 1.63 10.97
C GLU A 499 60.61 2.05 11.09
N LEU A 500 60.04 2.01 12.30
CA LEU A 500 58.67 2.49 12.52
C LEU A 500 58.54 3.99 12.22
N LEU A 501 59.53 4.79 12.62
CA LEU A 501 59.55 6.24 12.33
C LEU A 501 59.68 6.54 10.85
N VAL A 502 60.52 5.79 10.12
CA VAL A 502 60.62 5.89 8.65
C VAL A 502 59.27 5.64 7.99
N GLU A 503 58.55 4.62 8.44
CA GLU A 503 57.26 4.23 7.87
C GLU A 503 56.12 5.22 8.21
N ILE A 504 56.14 5.79 9.41
CA ILE A 504 55.14 6.76 9.90
C ILE A 504 55.38 8.15 9.30
N LEU A 505 56.64 8.60 9.21
CA LEU A 505 57.00 9.93 8.70
C LEU A 505 57.21 9.95 7.18
N GLU A 506 57.11 8.80 6.51
CA GLU A 506 57.28 8.63 5.06
C GLU A 506 58.59 9.23 4.52
N THR A 507 59.69 9.05 5.27
CA THR A 507 61.01 9.64 4.96
C THR A 507 62.04 8.58 4.58
N ASN A 508 63.21 8.99 4.06
CA ASN A 508 64.27 8.06 3.66
C ASN A 508 65.27 7.84 4.81
N ARG A 509 65.66 6.57 5.06
CA ARG A 509 66.58 6.15 6.14
C ARG A 509 67.91 6.93 6.16
N ALA A 510 68.40 7.34 5.00
CA ALA A 510 69.64 8.11 4.85
C ALA A 510 69.57 9.57 5.38
N ALA A 511 68.38 10.07 5.73
CA ALA A 511 68.19 11.43 6.26
C ALA A 511 68.11 11.49 7.81
N LEU A 512 68.09 10.35 8.49
CA LEU A 512 67.91 10.24 9.94
C LEU A 512 69.26 10.25 10.67
N SER A 513 69.75 11.43 11.03
CA SER A 513 70.59 11.55 12.23
C SER A 513 69.68 11.79 13.43
N THR A 514 70.00 11.27 14.62
CA THR A 514 69.19 11.40 15.84
C THR A 514 68.73 12.84 16.09
N HIS A 515 69.61 13.82 15.78
CA HIS A 515 69.30 15.24 15.88
C HIS A 515 68.24 15.74 14.88
N ARG A 516 68.20 15.22 13.65
CA ARG A 516 67.17 15.56 12.65
C ARG A 516 65.82 14.93 13.00
N ILE A 517 65.82 13.72 13.55
CA ILE A 517 64.59 13.01 13.97
C ILE A 517 63.82 13.85 15.00
N ILE A 518 64.52 14.38 16.00
CA ILE A 518 63.91 15.20 17.06
C ILE A 518 63.23 16.44 16.45
N LYS A 519 63.95 17.15 15.58
CA LYS A 519 63.42 18.35 14.92
C LYS A 519 62.21 18.05 14.03
N THR A 520 62.21 16.91 13.33
CA THR A 520 61.08 16.48 12.50
C THR A 520 59.89 16.02 13.33
N LEU A 521 60.14 15.33 14.45
CA LEU A 521 59.09 14.92 15.38
C LEU A 521 58.39 16.14 16.01
N GLU A 522 59.15 17.15 16.44
CA GLU A 522 58.62 18.40 17.01
C GLU A 522 57.82 19.24 16.00
N THR A 523 58.04 19.08 14.70
CA THR A 523 57.30 19.80 13.64
C THR A 523 56.17 19.00 13.00
N SER A 524 56.09 17.69 13.25
CA SER A 524 55.04 16.84 12.70
C SER A 524 53.78 16.89 13.57
N ALA A 525 52.60 17.09 12.95
CA ALA A 525 51.32 17.05 13.67
C ALA A 525 50.95 15.65 14.21
N SER A 526 51.75 14.62 13.87
CA SER A 526 51.47 13.23 14.19
C SER A 526 51.79 12.90 15.65
N PHE A 527 52.82 13.51 16.26
CA PHE A 527 53.26 13.19 17.63
C PHE A 527 53.04 14.38 18.57
N ASP A 528 52.65 14.10 19.82
CA ASP A 528 52.64 15.10 20.89
C ASP A 528 54.08 15.38 21.39
N SER A 529 54.34 16.56 21.94
CA SER A 529 55.69 17.00 22.29
C SER A 529 56.39 16.09 23.31
N ASN A 530 55.61 15.48 24.21
CA ASN A 530 56.12 14.54 25.21
C ASN A 530 56.52 13.19 24.59
N ASP A 531 55.70 12.65 23.67
CA ASP A 531 55.99 11.39 22.97
C ASP A 531 57.23 11.54 22.07
N ALA A 532 57.40 12.71 21.44
CA ALA A 532 58.60 13.03 20.67
C ALA A 532 59.88 13.05 21.52
N GLN A 533 59.83 13.61 22.73
CA GLN A 533 60.97 13.65 23.66
C GLN A 533 61.34 12.25 24.16
N ILE A 534 60.36 11.41 24.46
CA ILE A 534 60.59 10.03 24.89
C ILE A 534 61.23 9.21 23.76
N ILE A 535 60.74 9.32 22.53
CA ILE A 535 61.35 8.65 21.37
C ILE A 535 62.79 9.13 21.14
N ALA A 536 63.05 10.43 21.33
CA ALA A 536 64.39 10.99 21.25
C ALA A 536 65.33 10.39 22.30
N GLU A 537 64.85 10.25 23.55
CA GLU A 537 65.59 9.63 24.65
C GLU A 537 65.88 8.15 24.35
N VAL A 538 64.89 7.39 23.87
CA VAL A 538 65.06 5.98 23.46
C VAL A 538 66.20 5.84 22.45
N LEU A 539 66.18 6.64 21.37
CA LEU A 539 67.19 6.55 20.31
C LEU A 539 68.59 6.97 20.80
N LYS A 540 68.66 8.03 21.62
CA LYS A 540 69.93 8.53 22.17
C LYS A 540 70.58 7.51 23.11
N VAL A 541 69.81 6.95 24.05
CA VAL A 541 70.32 5.95 25.00
C VAL A 541 70.70 4.66 24.27
N CYS A 542 69.93 4.25 23.26
CA CYS A 542 70.28 3.15 22.37
C CYS A 542 71.64 3.36 21.68
N GLU A 543 71.91 4.56 21.15
CA GLU A 543 73.21 4.87 20.52
C GLU A 543 74.36 4.83 21.53
N GLU A 544 74.22 5.44 22.71
CA GLU A 544 75.24 5.44 23.76
C GLU A 544 75.60 4.01 24.20
N LYS A 545 74.58 3.18 24.44
CA LYS A 545 74.76 1.78 24.89
C LYS A 545 75.29 0.86 23.79
N ARG A 546 75.13 1.23 22.51
CA ARG A 546 75.72 0.50 21.37
C ARG A 546 77.24 0.60 21.32
N PHE A 547 77.82 1.73 21.76
CA PHE A 547 79.28 1.96 21.73
C PHE A 547 79.98 1.65 23.07
N ALA A 548 79.25 1.51 24.18
CA ALA A 548 79.78 1.11 25.49
C ALA A 548 78.81 0.14 26.21
N PRO A 549 78.85 -1.18 25.90
CA PRO A 549 77.95 -2.15 26.50
C PRO A 549 78.35 -2.46 27.94
N ASP A 550 77.57 -1.99 28.92
CA ASP A 550 77.78 -2.29 30.33
C ASP A 550 76.95 -3.53 30.75
N LYS A 551 77.53 -4.42 31.56
CA LYS A 551 76.95 -5.74 31.90
C LYS A 551 75.97 -5.71 33.09
N SER A 552 75.35 -4.57 33.39
CA SER A 552 74.34 -4.46 34.46
C SER A 552 72.92 -4.36 33.89
N THR A 553 72.09 -5.33 34.28
CA THR A 553 70.67 -5.52 34.01
C THR A 553 69.89 -4.21 34.03
N ASP A 554 69.48 -3.75 32.86
CA ASP A 554 69.06 -2.38 32.64
C ASP A 554 67.54 -2.23 32.91
N SER A 555 67.19 -1.81 34.14
CA SER A 555 65.84 -1.30 34.43
C SER A 555 65.45 -0.16 33.49
N THR A 556 66.45 0.59 33.01
CA THR A 556 66.33 1.60 31.95
C THR A 556 65.85 1.01 30.63
N PHE A 557 66.34 -0.17 30.23
CA PHE A 557 65.87 -0.83 29.00
C PHE A 557 64.39 -1.18 29.12
N GLN A 558 63.98 -1.78 30.25
CA GLN A 558 62.58 -2.16 30.45
C GLN A 558 61.64 -0.95 30.47
N ARG A 559 62.05 0.16 31.10
CA ARG A 559 61.29 1.40 31.09
C ARG A 559 61.15 1.96 29.66
N LEU A 560 62.26 2.23 28.97
CA LEU A 560 62.26 2.82 27.63
C LEU A 560 61.58 1.91 26.59
N HIS A 561 61.72 0.59 26.74
CA HIS A 561 61.02 -0.39 25.91
C HIS A 561 59.50 -0.33 26.11
N SER A 562 59.04 -0.24 27.35
CA SER A 562 57.61 -0.14 27.67
C SER A 562 57.00 1.17 27.18
N GLU A 563 57.73 2.28 27.32
CA GLU A 563 57.31 3.60 26.85
C GLU A 563 57.22 3.61 25.32
N ALA A 564 58.23 3.09 24.60
CA ALA A 564 58.19 2.95 23.15
C ALA A 564 56.99 2.09 22.67
N LYS A 565 56.72 0.95 23.32
CA LYS A 565 55.54 0.12 23.00
C LYS A 565 54.24 0.88 23.15
N SER A 566 54.10 1.66 24.23
CA SER A 566 52.88 2.42 24.51
C SER A 566 52.62 3.49 23.45
N ILE A 567 53.67 4.20 23.00
CA ILE A 567 53.54 5.27 22.00
C ILE A 567 53.12 4.67 20.66
N PHE A 568 53.82 3.64 20.15
CA PHE A 568 53.47 3.05 18.86
C PHE A 568 52.13 2.29 18.85
N ALA A 569 51.67 1.79 20.01
CA ALA A 569 50.33 1.20 20.13
C ALA A 569 49.20 2.22 19.92
N LYS A 570 49.35 3.46 20.42
CA LYS A 570 48.37 4.54 20.19
C LYS A 570 48.20 4.82 18.69
N PHE A 571 49.29 4.83 17.93
CA PHE A 571 49.25 5.02 16.47
C PHE A 571 48.62 3.84 15.73
N ALA A 572 48.85 2.60 16.19
CA ALA A 572 48.23 1.42 15.60
C ALA A 572 46.70 1.45 15.75
N ILE A 573 46.18 1.93 16.88
CA ILE A 573 44.74 2.08 17.15
C ILE A 573 44.13 3.22 16.32
N ALA A 574 44.82 4.37 16.20
CA ALA A 574 44.37 5.46 15.34
C ALA A 574 44.35 5.08 13.84
N ALA A 575 45.29 4.25 13.39
CA ALA A 575 45.32 3.71 12.02
C ALA A 575 44.28 2.61 11.75
N LEU A 576 43.73 1.99 12.80
CA LEU A 576 42.62 1.02 12.74
C LEU A 576 41.23 1.68 12.87
N ALA A 577 41.14 2.85 13.50
CA ALA A 577 39.88 3.55 13.75
C ALA A 577 39.21 4.17 12.51
N PHE A 578 39.88 4.26 11.36
CA PHE A 578 39.32 4.81 10.11
C PHE A 578 38.73 3.74 9.17
N GLY A 579 37.91 2.83 9.69
CA GLY A 579 37.16 1.87 8.87
C GLY A 579 36.35 0.83 9.64
N LEU A 580 35.07 1.14 9.89
CA LEU A 580 33.92 0.24 10.20
C LEU A 580 34.06 -0.73 11.40
N VAL A 581 33.32 -0.44 12.47
CA VAL A 581 33.16 -1.28 13.67
C VAL A 581 32.01 -2.29 13.48
N PRO A 582 32.18 -3.57 13.86
CA PRO A 582 31.08 -4.53 14.03
C PRO A 582 30.37 -4.35 15.37
N GLN A 583 29.05 -4.57 15.36
CA GLN A 583 28.19 -4.68 16.53
C GLN A 583 28.67 -5.78 17.48
N GLU A 584 28.79 -5.46 18.75
CA GLU A 584 28.37 -6.29 19.90
C GLU A 584 28.55 -5.47 21.19
N ALA A 585 27.66 -5.68 22.17
CA ALA A 585 27.60 -5.06 23.49
C ALA A 585 26.85 -3.72 23.63
N ARG A 586 25.52 -3.80 23.77
CA ARG A 586 24.74 -3.02 24.74
C ARG A 586 23.45 -3.75 25.08
N ALA A 587 23.55 -4.62 26.09
CA ALA A 587 22.41 -5.03 26.89
C ALA A 587 22.53 -4.24 28.20
N GLU A 588 21.96 -3.05 28.23
CA GLU A 588 21.85 -2.24 29.45
C GLU A 588 20.40 -1.80 29.61
N ALA A 589 19.97 -1.71 30.86
CA ALA A 589 18.58 -1.62 31.31
C ALA A 589 17.72 -0.57 30.57
N PRO A 590 16.37 -0.75 30.54
CA PRO A 590 15.47 0.22 29.93
C PRO A 590 15.70 1.62 30.53
N SER A 591 15.70 2.65 29.70
CA SER A 591 15.85 4.03 30.15
C SER A 591 14.79 4.39 31.20
N GLY A 592 15.08 5.34 32.09
CA GLY A 592 14.11 5.79 33.11
C GLY A 592 12.78 6.22 32.49
N HIS A 593 12.83 6.86 31.32
CA HIS A 593 11.65 7.24 30.54
C HIS A 593 10.85 6.03 30.04
N HIS A 594 11.50 4.92 29.66
CA HIS A 594 10.80 3.69 29.27
C HIS A 594 9.97 3.13 30.44
N GLN A 595 10.52 3.15 31.65
CA GLN A 595 9.80 2.70 32.85
C GLN A 595 8.65 3.65 33.23
N MET A 596 8.88 4.96 33.15
CA MET A 596 7.85 5.98 33.38
C MET A 596 6.72 5.91 32.36
N ALA A 597 7.02 5.57 31.10
CA ALA A 597 6.03 5.36 30.06
C ALA A 597 5.11 4.16 30.37
N ILE A 598 5.68 3.06 30.86
CA ILE A 598 4.92 1.87 31.27
C ILE A 598 4.04 2.21 32.48
N ALA A 599 4.60 2.82 33.53
CA ALA A 599 3.83 3.22 34.72
C ALA A 599 2.68 4.19 34.37
N SER A 600 2.93 5.16 33.50
CA SER A 600 1.88 6.10 33.04
C SER A 600 0.80 5.39 32.20
N ALA A 601 1.18 4.35 31.44
CA ALA A 601 0.22 3.52 30.70
C ALA A 601 -0.63 2.65 31.64
N GLU A 602 -0.06 2.15 32.73
CA GLU A 602 -0.79 1.42 33.79
C GLU A 602 -1.85 2.32 34.46
N ASP A 603 -1.50 3.59 34.71
CA ASP A 603 -2.42 4.61 35.24
C ASP A 603 -3.42 5.16 34.20
N ARG A 604 -3.36 4.69 32.95
CA ARG A 604 -4.15 5.15 31.79
C ARG A 604 -3.95 6.63 31.44
N ASP A 605 -2.84 7.23 31.86
CA ASP A 605 -2.41 8.58 31.43
C ASP A 605 -1.69 8.46 30.07
N TRP A 606 -2.49 8.31 29.01
CA TRP A 606 -1.98 8.09 27.66
C TRP A 606 -1.18 9.29 27.10
N GLY A 607 -1.42 10.49 27.64
CA GLY A 607 -0.64 11.69 27.34
C GLY A 607 0.80 11.56 27.77
N LYS A 608 1.01 11.26 29.06
CA LYS A 608 2.36 11.04 29.60
C LYS A 608 2.99 9.75 29.10
N ALA A 609 2.23 8.67 28.99
CA ALA A 609 2.74 7.40 28.47
C ALA A 609 3.32 7.56 27.05
N ARG A 610 2.62 8.31 26.18
CA ARG A 610 3.11 8.60 24.83
C ARG A 610 4.34 9.50 24.85
N LEU A 611 4.36 10.51 25.71
CA LEU A 611 5.49 11.43 25.81
C LEU A 611 6.77 10.75 26.27
N GLU A 612 6.67 9.97 27.34
CA GLU A 612 7.81 9.30 27.95
C GLU A 612 8.38 8.19 27.05
N ILE A 613 7.54 7.46 26.30
CA ILE A 613 8.06 6.44 25.36
C ILE A 613 8.75 7.06 24.15
N GLU A 614 8.32 8.24 23.70
CA GLU A 614 8.97 8.99 22.61
C GLU A 614 10.29 9.58 23.08
N ARG A 615 10.37 10.09 24.32
CA ARG A 615 11.64 10.50 24.96
C ARG A 615 12.61 9.32 25.09
N ALA A 616 12.12 8.16 25.52
CA ALA A 616 12.92 6.94 25.59
C ALA A 616 13.47 6.53 24.21
N TRP A 617 12.65 6.64 23.16
CA TRP A 617 13.05 6.32 21.78
C TRP A 617 14.11 7.28 21.24
N VAL A 618 14.00 8.58 21.55
CA VAL A 618 15.02 9.57 21.18
C VAL A 618 16.36 9.28 21.87
N GLN A 619 16.32 8.82 23.12
CA GLN A 619 17.53 8.49 23.89
C GLN A 619 18.21 7.20 23.41
N ASP A 620 17.44 6.16 23.07
CA ASP A 620 17.98 4.93 22.49
C ASP A 620 17.11 4.38 21.34
N PRO A 621 17.34 4.86 20.09
CA PRO A 621 16.56 4.45 18.92
C PRO A 621 16.75 2.98 18.51
N TRP A 622 17.72 2.27 19.11
CA TRP A 622 18.06 0.90 18.73
C TRP A 622 17.48 -0.14 19.68
N ASP A 623 16.86 0.30 20.78
CA ASP A 623 16.16 -0.59 21.71
C ASP A 623 14.84 -1.10 21.11
N SER A 624 14.85 -2.39 20.76
CA SER A 624 13.70 -3.10 20.21
C SER A 624 12.45 -3.06 21.12
N SER A 625 12.64 -2.98 22.44
CA SER A 625 11.52 -2.97 23.40
C SER A 625 10.84 -1.61 23.43
N THR A 626 11.61 -0.52 23.42
CA THR A 626 11.10 0.85 23.28
C THR A 626 10.33 1.02 21.97
N ARG A 627 10.82 0.45 20.86
CA ARG A 627 10.12 0.47 19.56
C ARG A 627 8.73 -0.20 19.61
N SER A 628 8.68 -1.43 20.14
CA SER A 628 7.45 -2.23 20.20
C SER A 628 6.39 -1.56 21.09
N ASN A 629 6.83 -1.00 22.22
CA ASN A 629 5.95 -0.30 23.15
C ASN A 629 5.48 1.05 22.58
N GLN A 630 6.34 1.76 21.85
CA GLN A 630 5.97 2.97 21.12
C GLN A 630 4.86 2.68 20.09
N GLU A 631 5.01 1.65 19.26
CA GLU A 631 3.98 1.27 18.27
C GLU A 631 2.64 0.90 18.94
N THR A 632 2.70 0.20 20.07
CA THR A 632 1.53 -0.23 20.84
C THR A 632 0.79 0.95 21.45
N ILE A 633 1.51 1.85 22.14
CA ILE A 633 0.92 3.08 22.73
C ILE A 633 0.34 3.97 21.62
N ALA A 634 0.98 4.06 20.46
CA ALA A 634 0.45 4.83 19.30
C ALA A 634 -0.92 4.31 18.87
N LYS A 635 -1.05 2.98 18.81
CA LYS A 635 -2.27 2.30 18.35
C LYS A 635 -3.41 2.49 19.33
N ILE A 636 -3.13 2.45 20.64
CA ILE A 636 -4.12 2.68 21.71
C ILE A 636 -4.61 4.13 21.69
N VAL A 637 -3.70 5.10 21.61
CA VAL A 637 -4.06 6.52 21.49
C VAL A 637 -4.97 6.72 20.27
N ARG A 638 -4.59 6.18 19.10
CA ARG A 638 -5.40 6.29 17.87
C ARG A 638 -6.80 5.70 18.02
N LEU A 639 -6.93 4.56 18.70
CA LEU A 639 -8.23 3.93 18.97
C LEU A 639 -9.09 4.80 19.90
N ASN A 640 -8.51 5.36 20.96
CA ASN A 640 -9.20 6.29 21.85
C ASN A 640 -9.63 7.57 21.12
N THR A 641 -8.77 8.09 20.24
CA THR A 641 -9.09 9.25 19.41
C THR A 641 -10.28 8.95 18.51
N ILE A 642 -10.32 7.78 17.84
CA ILE A 642 -11.44 7.34 16.97
C ILE A 642 -12.74 7.17 17.77
N GLN A 643 -12.67 6.64 19.00
CA GLN A 643 -13.85 6.51 19.86
C GLN A 643 -14.43 7.87 20.28
N SER A 644 -13.58 8.89 20.45
CA SER A 644 -14.00 10.25 20.82
C SER A 644 -14.67 11.06 19.68
N THR A 645 -14.52 10.65 18.41
CA THR A 645 -14.95 11.39 17.21
C THR A 645 -16.28 10.97 16.59
N ARG A 646 -17.10 10.15 17.26
CA ARG A 646 -18.39 9.68 16.69
C ARG A 646 -19.44 10.77 16.37
N VAL A 647 -19.13 12.06 16.56
CA VAL A 647 -19.99 13.20 16.18
C VAL A 647 -19.16 14.38 15.67
N GLY A 648 -19.03 14.53 14.36
CA GLY A 648 -18.58 15.79 13.71
C GLY A 648 -17.90 15.59 12.36
N ARG A 649 -18.51 16.10 11.28
CA ARG A 649 -17.88 16.27 9.96
C ARG A 649 -16.72 17.27 10.09
N VAL A 650 -15.57 16.95 9.51
CA VAL A 650 -14.46 17.90 9.34
C VAL A 650 -14.64 18.60 8.01
N LEU A 651 -14.67 19.94 8.05
CA LEU A 651 -14.72 20.84 6.90
C LEU A 651 -13.29 21.04 6.35
N GLU A 652 -13.12 20.84 5.04
CA GLU A 652 -11.88 21.16 4.31
C GLU A 652 -11.75 22.68 4.13
N GLY A 653 -10.68 23.25 4.69
CA GLY A 653 -10.22 24.61 4.41
C GLY A 653 -8.99 24.57 3.51
N HIS A 654 -8.98 25.38 2.45
CA HIS A 654 -7.87 25.56 1.52
C HIS A 654 -6.63 26.15 2.20
N ASP A 655 -5.43 25.69 1.81
CA ASP A 655 -4.18 26.40 2.09
C ASP A 655 -3.23 26.42 0.87
N ASP A 656 -2.63 27.60 0.65
CA ASP A 656 -1.93 28.06 -0.56
C ASP A 656 -0.50 27.49 -0.68
N GLN A 657 -0.34 26.16 -0.73
CA GLN A 657 0.95 25.55 -1.01
C GLN A 657 1.12 25.23 -2.49
N LEU A 658 2.25 25.64 -3.07
CA LEU A 658 2.61 25.34 -4.46
C LEU A 658 2.56 23.83 -4.69
N PHE A 659 1.82 23.40 -5.72
CA PHE A 659 1.54 21.99 -6.03
C PHE A 659 2.76 21.05 -5.99
N TRP A 660 3.92 21.52 -6.47
CA TRP A 660 5.15 20.73 -6.46
C TRP A 660 5.69 20.45 -5.05
N TRP A 661 5.43 21.33 -4.08
CA TRP A 661 5.80 21.15 -2.68
C TRP A 661 4.94 20.06 -2.00
N ARG A 662 3.64 20.01 -2.32
CA ARG A 662 2.73 18.92 -1.90
C ARG A 662 3.16 17.57 -2.47
N ALA A 663 3.44 17.51 -3.76
CA ALA A 663 3.95 16.29 -4.39
C ALA A 663 5.29 15.85 -3.78
N PHE A 664 6.15 16.82 -3.43
CA PHE A 664 7.44 16.56 -2.81
C PHE A 664 7.33 15.94 -1.40
N MET A 665 6.46 16.48 -0.54
CA MET A 665 6.25 15.93 0.81
C MET A 665 5.53 14.57 0.81
N SER A 666 4.86 14.20 -0.28
CA SER A 666 4.18 12.90 -0.44
C SER A 666 5.12 11.71 -0.73
N PHE A 667 6.40 11.99 -1.04
CA PHE A 667 7.41 10.96 -1.28
C PHE A 667 7.81 10.28 0.05
N GLY A 668 7.44 9.00 0.19
CA GLY A 668 7.79 8.18 1.36
C GLY A 668 9.30 8.01 1.56
N GLU A 669 9.72 7.61 2.76
CA GLU A 669 11.13 7.56 3.21
C GLU A 669 12.06 6.79 2.24
N ASN A 670 11.52 5.80 1.53
CA ASN A 670 12.29 4.94 0.62
C ASN A 670 12.36 5.42 -0.83
N SER A 671 11.62 6.46 -1.20
CA SER A 671 11.47 6.88 -2.61
C SER A 671 12.60 7.79 -3.11
N LEU A 672 13.17 8.66 -2.27
CA LEU A 672 14.32 9.50 -2.60
C LEU A 672 15.61 8.68 -2.82
N PRO A 673 15.95 7.68 -1.97
CA PRO A 673 17.08 6.78 -2.23
C PRO A 673 16.94 5.99 -3.54
N ALA A 674 15.73 5.53 -3.88
CA ALA A 674 15.46 4.82 -5.12
C ALA A 674 15.66 5.71 -6.36
N ALA A 675 15.21 6.97 -6.31
CA ALA A 675 15.42 7.95 -7.37
C ALA A 675 16.92 8.27 -7.56
N LEU A 676 17.67 8.40 -6.47
CA LEU A 676 19.12 8.62 -6.49
C LEU A 676 19.86 7.43 -7.15
N LEU A 677 19.48 6.20 -6.80
CA LEU A 677 20.03 4.98 -7.40
C LEU A 677 19.72 4.88 -8.90
N GLY A 678 18.51 5.24 -9.31
CA GLY A 678 18.12 5.30 -10.73
C GLY A 678 18.95 6.33 -11.51
N ALA A 679 19.14 7.53 -10.93
CA ALA A 679 19.95 8.59 -11.50
C ALA A 679 21.43 8.19 -11.66
N LEU A 680 21.97 7.51 -10.65
CA LEU A 680 23.34 6.99 -10.66
C LEU A 680 23.52 5.88 -11.70
N GLY A 681 22.55 4.97 -11.82
CA GLY A 681 22.53 3.94 -12.87
C GLY A 681 22.52 4.53 -14.28
N MET A 682 21.72 5.58 -14.50
CA MET A 682 21.67 6.32 -15.77
C MET A 682 23.00 7.02 -16.09
N LEU A 683 23.63 7.63 -15.10
CA LEU A 683 24.96 8.25 -15.24
C LEU A 683 26.02 7.23 -15.67
N VAL A 684 26.07 6.08 -15.01
CA VAL A 684 27.02 4.99 -15.31
C VAL A 684 26.79 4.46 -16.74
N ALA A 685 25.54 4.22 -17.13
CA ALA A 685 25.21 3.78 -18.48
C ALA A 685 25.67 4.79 -19.55
N LEU A 686 25.41 6.09 -19.33
CA LEU A 686 25.80 7.15 -20.25
C LEU A 686 27.32 7.34 -20.33
N LEU A 687 28.06 7.17 -19.23
CA LEU A 687 29.52 7.19 -19.24
C LEU A 687 30.11 6.02 -20.05
N LEU A 688 29.52 4.82 -19.93
CA LEU A 688 29.93 3.65 -20.73
C LEU A 688 29.61 3.83 -22.23
N LEU A 689 28.44 4.39 -22.54
CA LEU A 689 28.04 4.72 -23.92
C LEU A 689 28.92 5.82 -24.52
N ALA A 690 29.21 6.89 -23.77
CA ALA A 690 30.05 8.00 -24.20
C ALA A 690 31.52 7.59 -24.43
N ARG A 691 31.97 6.52 -23.76
CA ARG A 691 33.28 5.90 -24.01
C ARG A 691 33.35 5.17 -25.35
N LYS A 692 32.26 4.51 -25.77
CA LYS A 692 32.18 3.80 -27.06
C LYS A 692 31.74 4.70 -28.22
N ARG A 693 30.93 5.72 -27.94
CA ARG A 693 30.34 6.64 -28.91
C ARG A 693 30.40 8.08 -28.37
N PRO A 694 31.32 8.93 -28.87
CA PRO A 694 31.53 10.28 -28.31
C PRO A 694 30.31 11.20 -28.43
N ALA A 695 29.37 10.90 -29.34
CA ALA A 695 28.09 11.60 -29.47
C ALA A 695 27.23 11.59 -28.19
N PHE A 696 27.49 10.69 -27.23
CA PHE A 696 26.75 10.61 -25.98
C PHE A 696 27.31 11.49 -24.85
N ARG A 697 28.50 12.10 -25.03
CA ARG A 697 29.12 12.99 -24.03
C ARG A 697 28.23 14.16 -23.56
N PRO A 698 27.49 14.89 -24.42
CA PRO A 698 26.65 16.00 -23.95
C PRO A 698 25.49 15.54 -23.05
N PHE A 699 25.10 14.27 -23.11
CA PHE A 699 24.00 13.73 -22.29
C PHE A 699 24.41 13.35 -20.86
N ILE A 700 25.71 13.36 -20.54
CA ILE A 700 26.23 13.06 -19.19
C ILE A 700 25.82 14.13 -18.17
N LEU A 701 25.63 15.38 -18.62
CA LEU A 701 25.31 16.50 -17.73
C LEU A 701 23.92 16.35 -17.08
N ALA A 702 22.95 15.78 -17.80
CA ALA A 702 21.57 15.63 -17.34
C ALA A 702 21.43 14.77 -16.06
N PRO A 703 21.98 13.54 -15.97
CA PRO A 703 21.91 12.77 -14.74
C PRO A 703 22.73 13.37 -13.59
N ILE A 704 23.82 14.11 -13.87
CA ILE A 704 24.57 14.83 -12.82
C ILE A 704 23.69 15.92 -12.19
N LEU A 705 23.02 16.73 -13.02
CA LEU A 705 22.10 17.75 -12.54
C LEU A 705 20.90 17.14 -11.80
N MET A 706 20.40 15.99 -12.26
CA MET A 706 19.33 15.26 -11.58
C MET A 706 19.75 14.75 -10.19
N ILE A 707 20.96 14.21 -10.05
CA ILE A 707 21.52 13.79 -8.75
C ILE A 707 21.65 15.01 -7.82
N LEU A 708 22.21 16.12 -8.30
CA LEU A 708 22.36 17.34 -7.51
C LEU A 708 21.00 17.90 -7.05
N ALA A 709 20.00 17.88 -7.92
CA ALA A 709 18.64 18.29 -7.57
C ALA A 709 18.05 17.38 -6.48
N ILE A 710 18.14 16.04 -6.64
CA ILE A 710 17.63 15.08 -5.66
C ILE A 710 18.32 15.28 -4.30
N VAL A 711 19.63 15.50 -4.27
CA VAL A 711 20.38 15.76 -3.03
C VAL A 711 19.96 17.08 -2.40
N ALA A 712 19.85 18.16 -3.16
CA ALA A 712 19.40 19.46 -2.66
C ALA A 712 17.98 19.40 -2.08
N LEU A 713 17.08 18.69 -2.77
CA LEU A 713 15.73 18.42 -2.31
C LEU A 713 15.74 17.60 -1.02
N TRP A 714 16.54 16.53 -0.95
CA TRP A 714 16.65 15.71 0.26
C TRP A 714 17.18 16.49 1.46
N THR A 715 18.18 17.36 1.26
CA THR A 715 18.67 18.26 2.31
C THR A 715 17.61 19.29 2.73
N ALA A 716 16.81 19.82 1.80
CA ALA A 716 15.74 20.76 2.12
C ALA A 716 14.62 20.09 2.93
N LYS A 717 14.23 18.86 2.57
CA LYS A 717 13.27 18.06 3.35
C LYS A 717 13.80 17.78 4.74
N SER A 718 15.03 17.29 4.85
CA SER A 718 15.67 17.01 6.14
C SER A 718 15.75 18.27 7.01
N TRP A 719 16.10 19.41 6.45
CA TRP A 719 16.18 20.68 7.18
C TRP A 719 14.82 21.14 7.71
N VAL A 720 13.75 21.03 6.91
CA VAL A 720 12.37 21.34 7.32
C VAL A 720 11.87 20.36 8.38
N GLU A 721 12.14 19.07 8.23
CA GLU A 721 11.77 18.03 9.20
C GLU A 721 12.50 18.22 10.54
N THR A 722 13.76 18.67 10.54
CA THR A 722 14.50 18.97 11.78
C THR A 722 14.13 20.31 12.42
N SER A 723 13.44 21.21 11.72
CA SER A 723 13.05 22.54 12.22
C SER A 723 11.68 22.54 12.92
N VAL A 724 10.99 21.39 12.96
CA VAL A 724 9.62 21.24 13.45
C VAL A 724 9.63 20.23 14.61
N ALA A 725 9.49 20.71 15.84
CA ALA A 725 9.54 19.84 17.01
C ALA A 725 8.21 19.05 17.16
N PRO A 726 8.26 17.72 17.35
CA PRO A 726 7.07 16.96 17.67
C PRO A 726 6.61 17.29 19.09
N VAL A 727 5.30 17.47 19.24
CA VAL A 727 4.64 17.91 20.47
C VAL A 727 3.47 16.98 20.77
N ILE A 728 3.27 16.62 22.04
CA ILE A 728 2.22 15.69 22.46
C ILE A 728 1.20 16.43 23.32
N ILE A 729 -0.08 16.20 23.04
CA ILE A 729 -1.17 16.70 23.88
C ILE A 729 -1.17 15.94 25.21
N THR A 730 -1.00 16.63 26.33
CA THR A 730 -0.94 16.00 27.67
C THR A 730 -2.26 16.11 28.44
N LYS A 731 -3.24 16.88 27.96
CA LYS A 731 -4.55 17.07 28.60
C LYS A 731 -5.71 16.52 27.77
N ASP A 732 -6.72 15.99 28.45
CA ASP A 732 -7.90 15.38 27.82
C ASP A 732 -8.82 16.39 27.11
N LYS A 733 -8.76 17.67 27.48
CA LYS A 733 -9.52 18.75 26.84
C LYS A 733 -8.59 19.91 26.51
N VAL A 734 -8.46 20.20 25.22
CA VAL A 734 -7.64 21.31 24.70
C VAL A 734 -8.51 22.24 23.87
N GLU A 735 -8.44 23.54 24.17
CA GLU A 735 -9.08 24.58 23.35
C GLU A 735 -8.13 25.04 22.25
N PHE A 736 -8.58 24.96 20.99
CA PHE A 736 -7.86 25.49 19.84
C PHE A 736 -8.40 26.86 19.45
N ARG A 737 -7.52 27.80 19.11
CA ARG A 737 -7.87 29.19 18.80
C ARG A 737 -7.25 29.67 17.49
N SER A 738 -7.89 30.67 16.88
CA SER A 738 -7.42 31.29 15.62
C SER A 738 -6.19 32.18 15.79
N GLY A 739 -5.83 32.58 17.02
CA GLY A 739 -4.67 33.43 17.29
C GLY A 739 -4.13 33.30 18.72
N PRO A 740 -2.90 33.79 19.00
CA PRO A 740 -2.20 33.65 20.28
C PRO A 740 -2.66 34.68 21.32
N THR A 741 -3.98 34.81 21.54
CA THR A 741 -4.53 35.71 22.57
C THR A 741 -5.78 35.09 23.23
N PRO A 742 -6.05 35.39 24.51
CA PRO A 742 -7.26 34.92 25.21
C PRO A 742 -8.58 35.38 24.57
N HIS A 743 -8.54 36.43 23.74
CA HIS A 743 -9.70 36.99 23.06
C HIS A 743 -9.89 36.46 21.62
N ALA A 744 -8.94 35.66 21.11
CA ALA A 744 -9.07 35.04 19.79
C ALA A 744 -10.22 34.03 19.78
N SER A 745 -10.93 33.95 18.65
CA SER A 745 -12.08 33.07 18.47
C SER A 745 -11.70 31.61 18.69
N VAL A 746 -12.43 30.93 19.58
CA VAL A 746 -12.30 29.49 19.79
C VAL A 746 -12.76 28.77 18.52
N ARG A 747 -11.92 27.86 18.03
CA ARG A 747 -12.23 27.00 16.89
C ARG A 747 -13.15 25.87 17.39
N GLY A 748 -14.46 26.09 17.29
CA GLY A 748 -15.49 25.23 17.90
C GLY A 748 -15.58 23.79 17.34
N ASP A 749 -14.98 23.52 16.18
CA ASP A 749 -15.17 22.27 15.44
C ASP A 749 -13.96 21.33 15.40
N VAL A 750 -12.92 21.57 16.21
CA VAL A 750 -11.76 20.67 16.25
C VAL A 750 -12.04 19.51 17.23
N LYS A 751 -12.86 18.55 16.80
CA LYS A 751 -13.07 17.27 17.50
C LYS A 751 -12.12 16.21 16.94
N GLY A 752 -11.51 15.41 17.81
CA GLY A 752 -10.64 14.29 17.40
C GLY A 752 -9.17 14.41 17.74
N TYR A 753 -8.83 15.16 18.80
CA TYR A 753 -7.49 15.20 19.37
C TYR A 753 -7.60 14.92 20.88
N SER A 754 -7.11 13.77 21.32
CA SER A 754 -7.13 13.33 22.73
C SER A 754 -5.73 13.42 23.35
N ALA A 755 -5.63 13.29 24.68
CA ALA A 755 -4.34 13.11 25.34
C ALA A 755 -3.55 11.96 24.68
N GLY A 756 -2.26 12.19 24.45
CA GLY A 756 -1.35 11.30 23.75
C GLY A 756 -1.26 11.55 22.24
N THR A 757 -2.07 12.45 21.66
CA THR A 757 -1.98 12.75 20.23
C THR A 757 -0.70 13.54 19.94
N MET A 758 0.15 13.00 19.06
CA MET A 758 1.37 13.65 18.59
C MET A 758 1.06 14.57 17.41
N LEU A 759 1.45 15.84 17.51
CA LEU A 759 1.26 16.90 16.53
C LEU A 759 2.59 17.62 16.27
N ARG A 760 2.63 18.44 15.21
CA ARG A 760 3.81 19.23 14.86
C ARG A 760 3.66 20.65 15.40
N SER A 761 4.66 21.16 16.13
CA SER A 761 4.72 22.59 16.44
C SER A 761 5.22 23.38 15.24
N MET A 762 4.63 24.55 15.00
CA MET A 762 4.97 25.40 13.85
C MET A 762 5.61 26.72 14.30
N GLU A 763 5.10 27.31 15.37
CA GLU A 763 5.52 28.63 15.85
C GLU A 763 5.22 28.76 17.35
N GLU A 764 6.07 29.44 18.10
CA GLU A 764 5.84 29.78 19.51
C GLU A 764 5.77 31.28 19.71
N ARG A 765 4.80 31.74 20.52
CA ARG A 765 4.64 33.16 20.82
C ARG A 765 4.15 33.35 22.26
N GLY A 766 5.07 33.70 23.15
CA GLY A 766 4.78 33.80 24.59
C GLY A 766 4.32 32.46 25.16
N ASP A 767 3.17 32.45 25.84
CA ASP A 767 2.55 31.24 26.41
C ASP A 767 1.74 30.41 25.40
N TRP A 768 1.78 30.77 24.11
CA TRP A 768 1.03 30.12 23.04
C TRP A 768 1.96 29.37 22.09
N VAL A 769 1.47 28.24 21.58
CA VAL A 769 2.12 27.43 20.56
C VAL A 769 1.12 27.15 19.43
N LYS A 770 1.59 27.36 18.20
CA LYS A 770 0.87 27.04 16.98
C LYS A 770 1.19 25.61 16.60
N ILE A 771 0.16 24.79 16.41
CA ILE A 771 0.29 23.36 16.10
C ILE A 771 -0.47 23.00 14.83
N SER A 772 -0.02 21.94 14.14
CA SER A 772 -0.70 21.36 12.98
C SER A 772 -1.96 20.60 13.39
N ILE A 773 -3.10 20.87 12.74
CA ILE A 773 -4.37 20.18 12.96
C ILE A 773 -4.92 19.78 11.59
N GLY A 774 -4.68 18.52 11.19
CA GLY A 774 -5.05 18.04 9.86
C GLY A 774 -4.22 18.75 8.78
N GLU A 775 -4.89 19.37 7.81
CA GLU A 775 -4.25 20.23 6.79
C GLU A 775 -4.10 21.70 7.23
N ASP A 776 -4.57 22.05 8.43
CA ASP A 776 -4.63 23.43 8.94
C ASP A 776 -3.73 23.62 10.18
N SER A 777 -3.74 24.81 10.78
CA SER A 777 -3.01 25.15 12.00
C SER A 777 -3.89 25.88 13.02
N ALA A 778 -3.63 25.69 14.32
CA ALA A 778 -4.31 26.45 15.37
C ALA A 778 -3.38 26.74 16.55
N TRP A 779 -3.74 27.74 17.34
CA TRP A 779 -3.02 28.12 18.56
C TRP A 779 -3.63 27.44 19.79
N THR A 780 -2.78 26.91 20.67
CA THR A 780 -3.13 26.43 22.01
C THR A 780 -2.16 27.00 23.04
N LEU A 781 -2.52 26.97 24.31
CA LEU A 781 -1.60 27.28 25.40
C LEU A 781 -0.48 26.22 25.47
N LYS A 782 0.75 26.65 25.75
CA LYS A 782 1.89 25.75 25.99
C LYS A 782 1.61 24.75 27.10
N SER A 783 0.84 25.12 28.12
CA SER A 783 0.47 24.21 29.22
C SER A 783 -0.46 23.05 28.84
N ASN A 784 -0.90 22.97 27.59
CA ASN A 784 -1.72 21.87 27.08
C ASN A 784 -0.90 20.80 26.34
N VAL A 785 0.38 21.06 26.10
CA VAL A 785 1.23 20.23 25.27
C VAL A 785 2.67 20.17 25.79
N GLU A 786 3.38 19.08 25.51
CA GLU A 786 4.80 18.94 25.87
C GLU A 786 5.65 18.55 24.67
N PHE A 787 6.88 19.08 24.63
CA PHE A 787 7.87 18.78 23.59
C PHE A 787 8.56 17.46 23.87
N VAL A 788 8.73 16.66 22.82
CA VAL A 788 9.40 15.36 22.91
C VAL A 788 10.91 15.53 23.15
N THR A 789 11.51 16.62 22.68
CA THR A 789 12.96 16.84 22.67
C THR A 789 13.42 18.00 23.55
N GLU A 790 12.80 18.18 24.72
CA GLU A 790 13.34 19.09 25.74
C GLU A 790 14.50 18.48 26.52
#